data_AF-A0A3L7RV29-F1
#
_entry.id   AF-A0A3L7RV29-F1
#
_cell.length_a   1.000
_cell.length_b   1.000
_cell.length_c   1.000
_cell.angle_alpha   90.00
_cell.angle_beta   90.00
_cell.angle_gamma   90.00
#
_symmetry.space_group_name_H-M   'P 1'
#
loop_
_entity.id
_entity.type
_entity.pdbx_description
1 polymer ?
#
loop_
_entity_poly.entity_id
_entity_poly.type
_entity_poly.pdbx_seq_one_letter_code
_entity_poly.pdbx_strand_id
1 'polypeptide(L)'
;MALLATGLGPEVHAQVTLGAKESTTPGSWKWVPQSNDFFWGVHHLDQQLQAAQTSELAVRITETSFWKKTSELFFKEWKDRKSDLALWKARIDNPAARQIRAFLYDIASQDLFLYADENLARTLEQWNAILPSVERLSNRDTSSEDKADIVSRWVDQWVPEVQLPTIMLAGRFSNLDGALARVDEIEGAIRLGVTLVPDIGGFFKNLRRVDDPRGNRLEWRISSDMIPWDQIPETDALDRETIQDLRRACKDKTLDFSIGTLDEYFCVVISGDRAWKSKFGSQTQLEQHPELQPLISQYVPSDAALTTSTYHTSDRVVAAFQEFLLDGFFRKIARLVLLPILDQQPPASDTAEWLTSALDDASWLDSQIGKHVVRYRGASRLAWMSDQGIESVQIDRTQTRLLESTQRLEGIQRVGPDPLLVLNLRMASHPEYFATARQIVRRLKGSFEDFMRIGDSRVDLGPMRPIQEKVQAVWPMVVSITEDWQKRILPNLSGEHLVLLQAGGLQSRNWLTNLGESSVLLPMPEASLASRIADPEELGIGSMSIAKSVADLLGMYGIYLPEASAMSLSGGWKLATLGSTIGQPQVGTMQGLYATGERWNWLGYSKGQWEAFARADKSPRIDGEALLGFRESQNPLATAALIDAGGLARLQNAWLGFLLEKSDLDNEGYLRVPPTATGRRLAIRPTELMEFLACFETLGRLTSFSRTTDTGETLSKARYQY
;
A
#
# COMPACT_ATOMS: atom_id res chain seq x y z
N MET A 1 15.09 -14.51 12.83
CA MET A 1 16.49 -14.93 13.03
C MET A 1 16.57 -16.12 13.98
N ALA A 2 16.41 -16.00 15.31
CA ALA A 2 16.48 -17.16 16.23
C ALA A 2 15.43 -18.25 15.95
N LEU A 3 14.16 -17.89 15.72
CA LEU A 3 13.09 -18.83 15.33
C LEU A 3 13.31 -19.46 13.94
N LEU A 4 13.90 -18.69 13.01
CA LEU A 4 14.30 -19.18 11.68
C LEU A 4 15.48 -20.16 11.78
N ALA A 5 16.45 -19.85 12.64
CA ALA A 5 17.60 -20.70 12.95
C ALA A 5 17.24 -21.97 13.75
N THR A 6 16.11 -22.00 14.46
CA THR A 6 15.59 -23.23 15.09
C THR A 6 14.70 -24.05 14.16
N GLY A 7 14.13 -23.44 13.13
CA GLY A 7 13.28 -24.12 12.14
C GLY A 7 14.08 -24.78 11.02
N LEU A 8 15.24 -24.22 10.70
CA LEU A 8 16.21 -24.75 9.73
C LEU A 8 17.30 -25.47 10.53
N GLY A 9 17.37 -26.80 10.43
CA GLY A 9 18.42 -27.57 11.11
C GLY A 9 19.84 -27.15 10.67
N PRO A 10 20.88 -27.49 11.45
CA PRO A 10 22.27 -27.08 11.20
C PRO A 10 22.95 -27.66 9.93
N GLU A 11 22.20 -28.29 9.01
CA GLU A 11 22.76 -29.03 7.87
C GLU A 11 22.66 -28.34 6.50
N VAL A 12 22.16 -27.09 6.42
CA VAL A 12 22.05 -26.36 5.13
C VAL A 12 22.95 -25.13 5.13
N HIS A 13 24.26 -25.35 5.08
CA HIS A 13 25.25 -24.30 4.82
C HIS A 13 26.08 -24.66 3.59
N ALA A 14 25.44 -24.65 2.42
CA ALA A 14 26.16 -24.55 1.15
C ALA A 14 26.45 -23.06 0.89
N GLN A 15 27.70 -22.69 0.58
CA GLN A 15 27.99 -21.36 0.05
C GLN A 15 27.18 -21.15 -1.23
N VAL A 16 26.42 -20.05 -1.32
CA VAL A 16 25.80 -19.62 -2.59
C VAL A 16 26.91 -19.09 -3.48
N THR A 17 27.59 -19.97 -4.19
CA THR A 17 28.16 -19.60 -5.47
C THR A 17 26.96 -19.46 -6.42
N LEU A 18 26.80 -18.31 -7.08
CA LEU A 18 25.90 -18.11 -8.25
C LEU A 18 26.40 -18.96 -9.44
N GLY A 19 26.56 -20.26 -9.20
CA GLY A 19 27.38 -21.19 -9.94
C GLY A 19 26.55 -22.30 -10.54
N ALA A 20 25.52 -21.94 -11.31
CA ALA A 20 24.94 -22.73 -12.38
C ALA A 20 24.08 -21.79 -13.23
N LYS A 21 24.04 -22.00 -14.54
CA LYS A 21 23.09 -21.32 -15.46
C LYS A 21 21.67 -21.79 -15.17
N GLU A 22 21.11 -21.43 -14.01
CA GLU A 22 19.68 -21.53 -13.79
C GLU A 22 18.97 -20.58 -14.78
N SER A 23 17.83 -21.02 -15.28
CA SER A 23 16.99 -20.22 -16.17
C SER A 23 16.70 -18.89 -15.50
N THR A 24 16.94 -17.77 -16.18
CA THR A 24 16.60 -16.43 -15.69
C THR A 24 15.09 -16.27 -15.46
N THR A 25 14.28 -17.12 -16.11
CA THR A 25 12.82 -17.17 -16.00
C THR A 25 12.36 -18.28 -15.02
N PRO A 26 11.47 -17.95 -14.07
CA PRO A 26 10.85 -18.91 -13.14
C PRO A 26 10.10 -20.04 -13.85
N GLY A 27 9.97 -21.21 -13.20
CA GLY A 27 9.27 -22.37 -13.77
C GLY A 27 7.78 -22.10 -14.01
N SER A 28 7.15 -21.38 -13.10
CA SER A 28 5.75 -20.98 -13.14
C SER A 28 5.41 -20.18 -14.40
N TRP A 29 6.38 -19.45 -14.97
CA TRP A 29 6.16 -18.70 -16.21
C TRP A 29 5.91 -19.59 -17.42
N LYS A 30 6.45 -20.82 -17.41
CA LYS A 30 6.22 -21.84 -18.44
C LYS A 30 4.94 -22.64 -18.19
N TRP A 31 4.31 -22.44 -17.05
CA TRP A 31 3.17 -23.23 -16.63
C TRP A 31 1.87 -22.43 -16.70
N VAL A 32 1.94 -21.16 -16.27
CA VAL A 32 0.80 -20.25 -16.22
C VAL A 32 0.43 -19.73 -17.62
N PRO A 33 -0.87 -19.75 -17.99
CA PRO A 33 -1.33 -19.17 -19.24
C PRO A 33 -1.04 -17.68 -19.37
N GLN A 34 -0.72 -17.24 -20.59
CA GLN A 34 -0.51 -15.84 -20.93
C GLN A 34 -1.77 -14.99 -20.72
N SER A 35 -2.96 -15.54 -20.97
CA SER A 35 -4.24 -14.82 -20.89
C SER A 35 -4.78 -14.69 -19.46
N ASN A 36 -3.92 -14.30 -18.52
CA ASN A 36 -4.29 -14.14 -17.12
C ASN A 36 -4.67 -12.70 -16.80
N ASP A 37 -5.60 -12.53 -15.86
CA ASP A 37 -5.95 -11.21 -15.35
C ASP A 37 -5.02 -10.78 -14.22
N PHE A 38 -4.50 -11.75 -13.47
CA PHE A 38 -3.64 -11.50 -12.32
C PHE A 38 -2.59 -12.59 -12.19
N PHE A 39 -1.35 -12.18 -11.95
CA PHE A 39 -0.27 -13.05 -11.53
C PHE A 39 0.61 -12.35 -10.49
N TRP A 40 0.91 -13.05 -9.41
CA TRP A 40 1.91 -12.64 -8.43
C TRP A 40 2.78 -13.84 -8.10
N GLY A 41 4.09 -13.68 -8.23
CA GLY A 41 5.08 -14.72 -7.98
C GLY A 41 6.19 -14.24 -7.06
N VAL A 42 6.63 -15.14 -6.19
CA VAL A 42 7.86 -15.05 -5.38
C VAL A 42 8.71 -16.26 -5.72
N HIS A 43 9.95 -16.01 -6.12
CA HIS A 43 10.84 -17.02 -6.67
C HIS A 43 12.15 -17.01 -5.89
N HIS A 44 12.74 -18.19 -5.69
CA HIS A 44 14.02 -18.37 -4.99
C HIS A 44 14.06 -17.66 -3.62
N LEU A 45 12.97 -17.76 -2.85
CA LEU A 45 12.84 -17.19 -1.52
C LEU A 45 13.87 -17.78 -0.56
N ASP A 46 14.24 -19.05 -0.70
CA ASP A 46 15.31 -19.68 0.05
C ASP A 46 16.66 -19.00 -0.18
N GLN A 47 17.00 -18.72 -1.44
CA GLN A 47 18.23 -18.01 -1.81
C GLN A 47 18.21 -16.57 -1.29
N GLN A 48 17.07 -15.88 -1.35
CA GLN A 48 16.91 -14.55 -0.76
C GLN A 48 17.09 -14.55 0.76
N LEU A 49 16.47 -15.52 1.45
CA LEU A 49 16.62 -15.69 2.90
C LEU A 49 18.06 -16.05 3.26
N GLN A 50 18.71 -16.90 2.48
CA GLN A 50 20.09 -17.27 2.69
C GLN A 50 21.03 -16.08 2.48
N ALA A 51 20.87 -15.32 1.40
CA ALA A 51 21.63 -14.09 1.15
C ALA A 51 21.49 -13.09 2.31
N ALA A 52 20.27 -12.94 2.85
CA ALA A 52 20.04 -12.11 4.02
C ALA A 52 20.74 -12.66 5.28
N GLN A 53 20.68 -13.97 5.53
CA GLN A 53 21.31 -14.62 6.68
C GLN A 53 22.85 -14.61 6.61
N THR A 54 23.43 -14.69 5.42
CA THR A 54 24.88 -14.67 5.19
C THR A 54 25.42 -13.27 4.90
N SER A 55 24.57 -12.24 4.95
CA SER A 55 25.00 -10.86 4.74
C SER A 55 26.00 -10.41 5.80
N GLU A 56 26.89 -9.48 5.45
CA GLU A 56 27.87 -8.92 6.40
C GLU A 56 27.17 -8.38 7.66
N LEU A 57 26.04 -7.69 7.48
CA LEU A 57 25.23 -7.17 8.58
C LEU A 57 24.75 -8.30 9.52
N ALA A 58 24.19 -9.37 8.96
CA ALA A 58 23.70 -10.49 9.76
C ALA A 58 24.85 -11.15 10.53
N VAL A 59 25.99 -11.38 9.88
CA VAL A 59 27.19 -11.93 10.51
C VAL A 59 27.63 -11.05 11.68
N ARG A 60 27.83 -9.75 11.44
CA ARG A 60 28.23 -8.78 12.49
C ARG A 60 27.24 -8.74 13.65
N ILE A 61 25.94 -8.74 13.38
CA ILE A 61 24.91 -8.83 14.41
C ILE A 61 25.10 -10.09 15.26
N THR A 62 25.29 -11.26 14.63
CA THR A 62 25.41 -12.52 15.35
C THR A 62 26.70 -12.63 16.18
N GLU A 63 27.74 -11.89 15.79
CA GLU A 63 29.02 -11.85 16.50
C GLU A 63 28.99 -10.98 17.76
N THR A 64 28.04 -10.04 17.86
CA THR A 64 27.93 -9.14 19.01
C THR A 64 27.62 -9.87 20.33
N SER A 65 28.15 -9.31 21.42
CA SER A 65 27.92 -9.86 22.77
C SER A 65 26.44 -9.81 23.17
N PHE A 66 25.74 -8.75 22.78
CA PHE A 66 24.29 -8.61 23.02
C PHE A 66 23.49 -9.73 22.36
N TRP A 67 23.75 -10.03 21.08
CA TRP A 67 23.05 -11.11 20.38
C TRP A 67 23.31 -12.47 21.00
N LYS A 68 24.57 -12.78 21.33
CA LYS A 68 24.98 -14.05 21.96
C LYS A 68 24.25 -14.25 23.29
N LYS A 69 24.28 -13.27 24.19
CA LYS A 69 23.60 -13.34 25.50
C LYS A 69 22.08 -13.44 25.37
N THR A 70 21.49 -12.67 24.47
CA THR A 70 20.04 -12.70 24.22
C THR A 70 19.62 -14.04 23.66
N SER A 71 20.38 -14.59 22.71
CA SER A 71 20.15 -15.92 22.13
C SER A 71 20.32 -17.01 23.18
N GLU A 72 21.35 -16.96 24.02
CA GLU A 72 21.54 -17.90 25.12
C GLU A 72 20.37 -17.87 26.12
N LEU A 73 19.90 -16.68 26.51
CA LEU A 73 18.74 -16.55 27.39
C LEU A 73 17.49 -17.10 26.71
N PHE A 74 17.25 -16.74 25.45
CA PHE A 74 16.15 -17.28 24.66
C PHE A 74 16.19 -18.82 24.63
N PHE A 75 17.34 -19.43 24.36
CA PHE A 75 17.47 -20.89 24.33
C PHE A 75 17.31 -21.54 25.71
N LYS A 76 17.71 -20.87 26.80
CA LYS A 76 17.46 -21.32 28.17
C LYS A 76 15.96 -21.29 28.47
N GLU A 77 15.27 -20.21 28.15
CA GLU A 77 13.81 -20.09 28.29
C GLU A 77 13.05 -21.08 27.40
N TRP A 78 13.46 -21.21 26.15
CA TRP A 78 12.90 -22.16 25.18
C TRP A 78 12.98 -23.60 25.71
N LYS A 79 14.09 -23.98 26.37
CA LYS A 79 14.26 -25.31 26.97
C LYS A 79 13.55 -25.50 28.31
N ASP A 80 13.16 -24.42 28.98
CA ASP A 80 12.55 -24.47 30.31
C ASP A 80 11.05 -24.68 30.23
N ARG A 81 10.57 -25.85 30.70
CA ARG A 81 9.15 -26.22 30.69
C ARG A 81 8.24 -25.24 31.45
N LYS A 82 8.79 -24.44 32.37
CA LYS A 82 8.04 -23.44 33.14
C LYS A 82 7.95 -22.08 32.43
N SER A 83 8.65 -21.90 31.31
CA SER A 83 8.61 -20.66 30.52
C SER A 83 7.42 -20.63 29.57
N ASP A 84 6.86 -19.46 29.31
CA ASP A 84 5.83 -19.27 28.27
C ASP A 84 6.33 -19.66 26.87
N LEU A 85 7.64 -19.56 26.63
CA LEU A 85 8.27 -20.01 25.40
C LEU A 85 8.22 -21.53 25.23
N ALA A 86 8.09 -22.31 26.31
CA ALA A 86 7.94 -23.76 26.18
C ALA A 86 6.57 -24.16 25.63
N LEU A 87 5.51 -23.37 25.84
CA LEU A 87 4.21 -23.62 25.22
C LEU A 87 4.31 -23.43 23.70
N TRP A 88 4.96 -22.35 23.27
CA TRP A 88 5.25 -22.11 21.86
C TRP A 88 6.14 -23.19 21.27
N LYS A 89 7.20 -23.59 21.99
CA LYS A 89 8.03 -24.73 21.62
C LYS A 89 7.22 -26.00 21.46
N ALA A 90 6.34 -26.34 22.39
CA ALA A 90 5.53 -27.56 22.30
C ALA A 90 4.62 -27.55 21.06
N ARG A 91 4.05 -26.39 20.71
CA ARG A 91 3.25 -26.22 19.47
C ARG A 91 4.11 -26.33 18.22
N ILE A 92 5.29 -25.71 18.24
CA ILE A 92 6.23 -25.70 17.11
C ILE A 92 6.90 -27.07 16.94
N ASP A 93 7.22 -27.76 18.03
CA ASP A 93 7.89 -29.06 18.03
C ASP A 93 6.96 -30.24 17.83
N ASN A 94 5.65 -30.02 17.84
CA ASN A 94 4.68 -31.03 17.45
C ASN A 94 5.08 -31.61 16.08
N PRO A 95 5.28 -32.94 15.95
CA PRO A 95 5.77 -33.54 14.72
C PRO A 95 4.94 -33.18 13.48
N ALA A 96 3.61 -33.12 13.61
CA ALA A 96 2.73 -32.70 12.53
C ALA A 96 2.96 -31.23 12.15
N ALA A 97 3.07 -30.34 13.14
CA ALA A 97 3.36 -28.93 12.88
C ALA A 97 4.75 -28.72 12.25
N ARG A 98 5.77 -29.50 12.64
CA ARG A 98 7.10 -29.47 12.01
C ARG A 98 7.03 -29.88 10.54
N GLN A 99 6.34 -30.99 10.25
CA GLN A 99 6.21 -31.47 8.88
C GLN A 99 5.43 -30.50 8.00
N ILE A 100 4.32 -29.93 8.50
CA ILE A 100 3.56 -28.89 7.79
C ILE A 100 4.45 -27.67 7.52
N ARG A 101 5.21 -27.18 8.50
CA ARG A 101 6.11 -26.04 8.27
C ARG A 101 7.22 -26.35 7.27
N ALA A 102 7.83 -27.53 7.36
CA ALA A 102 8.85 -27.96 6.42
C ALA A 102 8.28 -28.02 5.00
N PHE A 103 7.07 -28.55 4.84
CA PHE A 103 6.37 -28.58 3.56
C PHE A 103 5.99 -27.18 3.05
N LEU A 104 5.45 -26.30 3.92
CA LEU A 104 5.14 -24.92 3.57
C LEU A 104 6.39 -24.13 3.17
N TYR A 105 7.52 -24.39 3.83
CA TYR A 105 8.81 -23.83 3.45
C TYR A 105 9.29 -24.36 2.11
N ASP A 106 9.17 -25.68 1.87
CA ASP A 106 9.51 -26.32 0.60
C ASP A 106 8.74 -25.69 -0.57
N ILE A 107 7.40 -25.62 -0.49
CA ILE A 107 6.57 -25.04 -1.56
C ILE A 107 6.77 -23.53 -1.75
N ALA A 108 7.20 -22.82 -0.70
CA ALA A 108 7.49 -21.38 -0.77
C ALA A 108 8.92 -21.06 -1.21
N SER A 109 9.83 -22.06 -1.20
CA SER A 109 11.26 -21.84 -1.38
C SER A 109 11.62 -21.46 -2.82
N GLN A 110 11.23 -22.28 -3.80
CA GLN A 110 11.70 -22.13 -5.17
C GLN A 110 10.77 -21.27 -6.02
N ASP A 111 9.47 -21.55 -6.02
CA ASP A 111 8.52 -20.90 -6.93
C ASP A 111 7.11 -20.97 -6.37
N LEU A 112 6.66 -19.87 -5.74
CA LEU A 112 5.33 -19.69 -5.18
C LEU A 112 4.59 -18.61 -5.96
N PHE A 113 3.37 -18.88 -6.41
CA PHE A 113 2.56 -17.89 -7.11
C PHE A 113 1.07 -17.99 -6.84
N LEU A 114 0.41 -16.84 -7.02
CA LEU A 114 -1.03 -16.66 -7.07
C LEU A 114 -1.42 -16.23 -8.48
N TYR A 115 -2.44 -16.88 -9.03
CA TYR A 115 -2.93 -16.68 -10.39
C TYR A 115 -4.45 -16.48 -10.37
N ALA A 116 -4.94 -15.60 -11.26
CA ALA A 116 -6.34 -15.58 -11.66
C ALA A 116 -6.47 -15.48 -13.19
N ASP A 117 -7.39 -16.27 -13.76
CA ASP A 117 -7.66 -16.27 -15.20
C ASP A 117 -8.46 -15.04 -15.68
N GLU A 118 -8.58 -14.88 -17.00
CA GLU A 118 -9.35 -13.82 -17.67
C GLU A 118 -10.84 -13.72 -17.30
N ASN A 119 -11.36 -14.70 -16.56
CA ASN A 119 -12.75 -14.68 -16.11
C ASN A 119 -12.91 -13.82 -14.86
N LEU A 120 -11.83 -13.45 -14.16
CA LEU A 120 -11.91 -12.61 -12.96
C LEU A 120 -12.52 -11.25 -13.30
N ALA A 121 -12.04 -10.59 -14.35
CA ALA A 121 -12.62 -9.33 -14.81
C ALA A 121 -14.09 -9.49 -15.23
N ARG A 122 -14.42 -10.56 -15.97
CA ARG A 122 -15.80 -10.85 -16.38
C ARG A 122 -16.73 -11.02 -15.19
N THR A 123 -16.30 -11.76 -14.17
CA THR A 123 -17.07 -11.92 -12.94
C THR A 123 -17.30 -10.57 -12.28
N LEU A 124 -16.27 -9.72 -12.14
CA LEU A 124 -16.41 -8.40 -11.53
C LEU A 124 -17.36 -7.48 -12.31
N GLU A 125 -17.23 -7.43 -13.64
CA GLU A 125 -18.14 -6.73 -14.56
C GLU A 125 -19.60 -7.19 -14.34
N GLN A 126 -19.78 -8.52 -14.26
CA GLN A 126 -21.08 -9.13 -14.02
C GLN A 126 -21.66 -8.75 -12.65
N TRP A 127 -20.88 -8.88 -11.58
CA TRP A 127 -21.32 -8.48 -10.24
C TRP A 127 -21.70 -7.00 -10.17
N ASN A 128 -20.95 -6.12 -10.84
CA ASN A 128 -21.28 -4.70 -10.88
C ASN A 128 -22.64 -4.43 -11.52
N ALA A 129 -22.97 -5.09 -12.63
CA ALA A 129 -24.24 -4.85 -13.32
C ALA A 129 -25.45 -5.58 -12.67
N ILE A 130 -25.21 -6.53 -11.75
CA ILE A 130 -26.26 -7.11 -10.88
C ILE A 130 -26.64 -6.16 -9.72
N LEU A 131 -25.68 -5.42 -9.17
CA LEU A 131 -25.89 -4.60 -7.96
C LEU A 131 -27.14 -3.69 -8.00
N PRO A 132 -27.40 -2.90 -9.07
CA PRO A 132 -28.60 -2.04 -9.12
C PRO A 132 -29.91 -2.83 -9.08
N SER A 133 -29.89 -4.08 -9.51
CA SER A 133 -31.06 -4.95 -9.50
C SER A 133 -31.25 -5.60 -8.12
N VAL A 134 -30.16 -5.94 -7.41
CA VAL A 134 -30.22 -6.39 -5.99
C VAL A 134 -30.80 -5.27 -5.12
N GLU A 135 -30.35 -4.04 -5.34
CA GLU A 135 -30.87 -2.85 -4.65
C GLU A 135 -32.38 -2.70 -4.84
N ARG A 136 -32.86 -2.78 -6.09
CA ARG A 136 -34.31 -2.72 -6.39
C ARG A 136 -35.09 -3.86 -5.74
N LEU A 137 -34.57 -5.09 -5.75
CA LEU A 137 -35.23 -6.21 -5.07
C LEU A 137 -35.36 -6.00 -3.56
N SER A 138 -34.39 -5.32 -2.95
CA SER A 138 -34.41 -5.01 -1.51
C SER A 138 -35.39 -3.90 -1.12
N ASN A 139 -35.88 -3.11 -2.09
CA ASN A 139 -36.84 -2.03 -1.83
C ASN A 139 -38.26 -2.61 -1.59
N ARG A 140 -38.92 -2.11 -0.53
CA ARG A 140 -40.26 -2.55 -0.11
C ARG A 140 -41.36 -2.06 -1.06
N ASP A 141 -41.15 -0.91 -1.70
CA ASP A 141 -42.11 -0.27 -2.60
C ASP A 141 -41.99 -0.78 -4.05
N THR A 142 -40.97 -1.59 -4.34
CA THR A 142 -40.89 -2.28 -5.63
C THR A 142 -42.00 -3.31 -5.70
N SER A 143 -42.86 -3.17 -6.72
CA SER A 143 -44.02 -4.03 -6.92
C SER A 143 -43.61 -5.50 -7.05
N SER A 144 -44.49 -6.44 -6.70
CA SER A 144 -44.22 -7.87 -6.89
C SER A 144 -43.92 -8.20 -8.36
N GLU A 145 -44.59 -7.53 -9.30
CA GLU A 145 -44.35 -7.66 -10.75
C GLU A 145 -42.95 -7.21 -11.14
N ASP A 146 -42.51 -6.03 -10.67
CA ASP A 146 -41.15 -5.54 -10.93
C ASP A 146 -40.07 -6.46 -10.31
N LYS A 147 -40.35 -7.05 -9.14
CA LYS A 147 -39.45 -8.02 -8.50
C LYS A 147 -39.35 -9.29 -9.33
N ALA A 148 -40.48 -9.84 -9.78
CA ALA A 148 -40.52 -10.99 -10.66
C ALA A 148 -39.77 -10.72 -11.97
N ASP A 149 -39.96 -9.55 -12.59
CA ASP A 149 -39.27 -9.12 -13.81
C ASP A 149 -37.75 -8.97 -13.64
N ILE A 150 -37.29 -8.53 -12.46
CA ILE A 150 -35.86 -8.47 -12.16
C ILE A 150 -35.30 -9.89 -12.03
N VAL A 151 -35.97 -10.77 -11.29
CA VAL A 151 -35.51 -12.15 -11.07
C VAL A 151 -35.55 -12.95 -12.37
N SER A 152 -36.62 -12.85 -13.18
CA SER A 152 -36.71 -13.49 -14.50
C SER A 152 -35.56 -13.06 -15.40
N ARG A 153 -35.26 -11.75 -15.50
CA ARG A 153 -34.08 -11.29 -16.27
C ARG A 153 -32.77 -11.87 -15.75
N TRP A 154 -32.62 -12.05 -14.44
CA TRP A 154 -31.43 -12.71 -13.91
C TRP A 154 -31.36 -14.17 -14.33
N VAL A 155 -32.47 -14.89 -14.24
CA VAL A 155 -32.55 -16.30 -14.62
C VAL A 155 -32.26 -16.49 -16.12
N ASP A 156 -32.83 -15.63 -16.97
CA ASP A 156 -32.79 -15.80 -18.42
C ASP A 156 -31.51 -15.26 -19.07
N GLN A 157 -30.97 -14.16 -18.56
CA GLN A 157 -29.83 -13.48 -19.17
C GLN A 157 -28.55 -13.68 -18.36
N TRP A 158 -28.63 -13.55 -17.04
CA TRP A 158 -27.44 -13.47 -16.20
C TRP A 158 -26.86 -14.83 -15.83
N VAL A 159 -27.66 -15.67 -15.19
CA VAL A 159 -27.20 -16.99 -14.71
C VAL A 159 -26.55 -17.82 -15.82
N PRO A 160 -27.06 -17.85 -17.07
CA PRO A 160 -26.41 -18.55 -18.18
C PRO A 160 -25.04 -17.98 -18.53
N GLU A 161 -24.84 -16.67 -18.40
CA GLU A 161 -23.59 -15.98 -18.74
C GLU A 161 -22.57 -15.97 -17.61
N VAL A 162 -22.98 -16.22 -16.35
CA VAL A 162 -22.07 -16.18 -15.19
C VAL A 162 -20.91 -17.17 -15.39
N GLN A 163 -19.69 -16.63 -15.37
CA GLN A 163 -18.45 -17.39 -15.36
C GLN A 163 -17.77 -17.12 -14.03
N LEU A 164 -17.41 -18.19 -13.31
CA LEU A 164 -16.61 -18.08 -12.09
C LEU A 164 -15.13 -18.20 -12.46
N PRO A 165 -14.25 -17.38 -11.87
CA PRO A 165 -12.87 -17.37 -12.25
C PRO A 165 -12.13 -18.60 -11.75
N THR A 166 -11.03 -18.91 -12.41
CA THR A 166 -10.03 -19.84 -11.88
C THR A 166 -9.02 -19.04 -11.08
N ILE A 167 -9.01 -19.23 -9.76
CA ILE A 167 -8.02 -18.68 -8.85
C ILE A 167 -7.17 -19.83 -8.32
N MET A 168 -5.86 -19.67 -8.36
CA MET A 168 -4.91 -20.70 -7.96
C MET A 168 -3.76 -20.13 -7.14
N LEU A 169 -3.51 -20.72 -5.97
CA LEU A 169 -2.26 -20.59 -5.23
C LEU A 169 -1.46 -21.87 -5.42
N ALA A 170 -0.24 -21.78 -5.91
CA ALA A 170 0.60 -22.94 -6.18
C ALA A 170 2.05 -22.69 -5.80
N GLY A 171 2.70 -23.73 -5.27
CA GLY A 171 4.11 -23.71 -4.90
C GLY A 171 4.82 -24.98 -5.35
N ARG A 172 6.03 -24.83 -5.90
CA ARG A 172 6.82 -25.96 -6.39
C ARG A 172 7.35 -26.80 -5.23
N PHE A 173 7.06 -28.10 -5.21
CA PHE A 173 7.57 -29.00 -4.18
C PHE A 173 8.84 -29.72 -4.66
N SER A 174 9.75 -30.03 -3.73
CA SER A 174 10.95 -30.84 -4.01
C SER A 174 10.73 -32.34 -3.76
N ASN A 175 9.75 -32.70 -2.92
CA ASN A 175 9.48 -34.08 -2.52
C ASN A 175 8.02 -34.48 -2.79
N LEU A 176 7.81 -35.31 -3.82
CA LEU A 176 6.49 -35.81 -4.21
C LEU A 176 5.82 -36.61 -3.09
N ASP A 177 6.53 -37.54 -2.44
CA ASP A 177 5.96 -38.34 -1.34
C ASP A 177 5.51 -37.46 -0.17
N GLY A 178 6.30 -36.42 0.12
CA GLY A 178 5.96 -35.41 1.11
C GLY A 178 4.67 -34.65 0.77
N ALA A 179 4.51 -34.26 -0.50
CA ALA A 179 3.31 -33.58 -0.99
C ALA A 179 2.08 -34.50 -0.95
N LEU A 180 2.21 -35.75 -1.39
CA LEU A 180 1.15 -36.76 -1.34
C LEU A 180 0.69 -37.03 0.09
N ALA A 181 1.62 -37.13 1.04
CA ALA A 181 1.30 -37.29 2.45
C ALA A 181 0.46 -36.11 2.98
N ARG A 182 0.67 -34.87 2.51
CA ARG A 182 -0.19 -33.74 2.89
C ARG A 182 -1.59 -33.84 2.31
N VAL A 183 -1.73 -34.34 1.08
CA VAL A 183 -3.05 -34.63 0.48
C VAL A 183 -3.80 -35.65 1.34
N ASP A 184 -3.12 -36.72 1.77
CA ASP A 184 -3.70 -37.76 2.64
C ASP A 184 -4.14 -37.19 3.99
N GLU A 185 -3.31 -36.34 4.62
CA GLU A 185 -3.65 -35.69 5.88
C GLU A 185 -4.87 -34.77 5.77
N ILE A 186 -4.95 -33.98 4.69
CA ILE A 186 -6.10 -33.10 4.43
C ILE A 186 -7.36 -33.94 4.19
N GLU A 187 -7.24 -35.03 3.41
CA GLU A 187 -8.34 -35.96 3.19
C GLU A 187 -8.86 -36.53 4.51
N GLY A 188 -7.94 -37.02 5.35
CA GLY A 188 -8.25 -37.56 6.68
C GLY A 188 -8.92 -36.53 7.59
N ALA A 189 -8.43 -35.29 7.60
CA ALA A 189 -9.00 -34.20 8.40
C ALA A 189 -10.43 -33.85 7.97
N ILE A 190 -10.69 -33.74 6.66
CA ILE A 190 -12.02 -33.45 6.14
C ILE A 190 -12.99 -34.60 6.48
N ARG A 191 -12.57 -35.85 6.26
CA ARG A 191 -13.40 -37.04 6.57
C ARG A 191 -13.71 -37.14 8.07
N LEU A 192 -12.75 -36.83 8.93
CA LEU A 192 -12.96 -36.77 10.37
C LEU A 192 -13.94 -35.66 10.76
N GLY A 193 -13.78 -34.46 10.20
CA GLY A 193 -14.69 -33.33 10.43
C GLY A 193 -16.13 -33.64 10.03
N VAL A 194 -16.33 -34.27 8.87
CA VAL A 194 -17.64 -34.77 8.41
C VAL A 194 -18.24 -35.79 9.37
N THR A 195 -17.42 -36.64 9.99
CA THR A 195 -17.88 -37.63 10.98
C THR A 195 -18.31 -36.95 12.29
N LEU A 196 -17.64 -35.86 12.69
CA LEU A 196 -17.95 -35.11 13.92
C LEU A 196 -19.19 -34.21 13.78
N VAL A 197 -19.50 -33.75 12.57
CA VAL A 197 -20.67 -32.91 12.28
C VAL A 197 -21.46 -33.55 11.12
N PRO A 198 -22.37 -34.50 11.40
CA PRO A 198 -23.09 -35.24 10.35
C PRO A 198 -23.87 -34.34 9.38
N ASP A 199 -24.34 -33.18 9.85
CA ASP A 199 -25.11 -32.21 9.08
C ASP A 199 -24.36 -31.66 7.85
N ILE A 200 -23.01 -31.62 7.89
CA ILE A 200 -22.20 -31.21 6.73
C ILE A 200 -21.85 -32.39 5.81
N GLY A 201 -22.22 -33.62 6.15
CA GLY A 201 -21.89 -34.80 5.35
C GLY A 201 -22.50 -34.79 3.95
N GLY A 202 -23.71 -34.24 3.79
CA GLY A 202 -24.34 -34.05 2.49
C GLY A 202 -23.56 -33.08 1.58
N PHE A 203 -22.94 -32.06 2.19
CA PHE A 203 -22.16 -31.04 1.48
C PHE A 203 -20.83 -31.60 0.93
N PHE A 204 -20.16 -32.48 1.67
CA PHE A 204 -18.93 -33.12 1.22
C PHE A 204 -19.12 -34.43 0.44
N LYS A 205 -20.36 -34.79 0.08
CA LYS A 205 -20.69 -36.03 -0.65
C LYS A 205 -19.94 -36.18 -1.99
N ASN A 206 -19.62 -35.07 -2.63
CA ASN A 206 -18.90 -35.02 -3.91
C ASN A 206 -17.38 -34.79 -3.75
N LEU A 207 -16.84 -34.89 -2.54
CA LEU A 207 -15.40 -34.89 -2.31
C LEU A 207 -14.83 -36.22 -2.80
N ARG A 208 -13.93 -36.16 -3.78
CA ARG A 208 -13.27 -37.33 -4.35
C ARG A 208 -11.77 -37.11 -4.48
N ARG A 209 -11.02 -38.20 -4.38
CA ARG A 209 -9.63 -38.23 -4.79
C ARG A 209 -9.54 -38.46 -6.29
N VAL A 210 -8.70 -37.68 -6.95
CA VAL A 210 -8.39 -37.83 -8.38
C VAL A 210 -6.91 -38.09 -8.50
N ASP A 211 -6.59 -39.23 -9.12
CA ASP A 211 -5.24 -39.67 -9.42
C ASP A 211 -5.11 -39.78 -10.94
N ASP A 212 -4.26 -38.96 -11.54
CA ASP A 212 -4.00 -38.94 -12.96
C ASP A 212 -2.50 -38.74 -13.23
N PRO A 213 -2.01 -38.89 -14.48
CA PRO A 213 -0.58 -38.80 -14.78
C PRO A 213 0.07 -37.47 -14.40
N ARG A 214 -0.72 -36.42 -14.16
CA ARG A 214 -0.23 -35.11 -13.75
C ARG A 214 -0.26 -34.94 -12.24
N GLY A 215 -0.85 -35.83 -11.46
CA GLY A 215 -0.75 -35.76 -10.01
C GLY A 215 -1.98 -36.29 -9.27
N ASN A 216 -1.95 -36.10 -7.95
CA ASN A 216 -2.93 -36.63 -7.04
C ASN A 216 -3.52 -35.50 -6.19
N ARG A 217 -4.84 -35.38 -6.19
CA ARG A 217 -5.54 -34.24 -5.58
C ARG A 217 -6.91 -34.61 -5.07
N LEU A 218 -7.39 -33.85 -4.09
CA LEU A 218 -8.76 -33.87 -3.64
C LEU A 218 -9.54 -32.83 -4.44
N GLU A 219 -10.57 -33.29 -5.14
CA GLU A 219 -11.51 -32.43 -5.85
C GLU A 219 -12.86 -32.48 -5.13
N TRP A 220 -13.39 -31.31 -4.80
CA TRP A 220 -14.75 -31.14 -4.31
C TRP A 220 -15.53 -30.29 -5.30
N ARG A 221 -16.52 -30.92 -5.93
CA ARG A 221 -17.34 -30.32 -6.96
C ARG A 221 -18.69 -29.92 -6.40
N ILE A 222 -18.95 -28.62 -6.38
CA ILE A 222 -20.27 -28.05 -6.12
C ILE A 222 -20.99 -27.88 -7.45
N SER A 223 -22.05 -28.67 -7.66
CA SER A 223 -22.92 -28.56 -8.83
C SER A 223 -24.32 -28.09 -8.43
N SER A 224 -25.11 -27.70 -9.43
CA SER A 224 -26.53 -27.34 -9.24
C SER A 224 -27.36 -28.42 -8.57
N ASP A 225 -27.02 -29.70 -8.73
CA ASP A 225 -27.73 -30.82 -8.08
C ASP A 225 -27.58 -30.82 -6.54
N MET A 226 -26.63 -30.06 -5.99
CA MET A 226 -26.44 -29.91 -4.55
C MET A 226 -27.31 -28.80 -3.94
N ILE A 227 -27.93 -27.95 -4.78
CA ILE A 227 -28.86 -26.92 -4.32
C ILE A 227 -30.16 -27.64 -3.91
N PRO A 228 -30.68 -27.41 -2.70
CA PRO A 228 -31.93 -28.02 -2.26
C PRO A 228 -33.13 -27.32 -2.93
N TRP A 229 -33.30 -27.53 -4.23
CA TRP A 229 -34.32 -26.86 -5.07
C TRP A 229 -35.73 -26.96 -4.48
N ASP A 230 -36.07 -28.10 -3.87
CA ASP A 230 -37.38 -28.36 -3.28
C ASP A 230 -37.60 -27.65 -1.92
N GLN A 231 -36.56 -27.05 -1.35
CA GLN A 231 -36.62 -26.30 -0.08
C GLN A 231 -36.64 -24.78 -0.29
N ILE A 232 -36.51 -24.29 -1.54
CA ILE A 232 -36.59 -22.87 -1.85
C ILE A 232 -38.07 -22.47 -1.78
N PRO A 233 -38.46 -21.52 -0.89
CA PRO A 233 -39.86 -21.13 -0.76
C PRO A 233 -40.34 -20.42 -2.04
N GLU A 234 -41.51 -20.82 -2.54
CA GLU A 234 -42.20 -20.10 -3.62
C GLU A 234 -42.65 -18.74 -3.09
N THR A 235 -42.35 -17.67 -3.83
CA THR A 235 -42.74 -16.29 -3.50
C THR A 235 -43.24 -15.60 -4.77
N ASP A 236 -43.89 -14.44 -4.65
CA ASP A 236 -44.34 -13.67 -5.82
C ASP A 236 -43.21 -13.34 -6.82
N ALA A 237 -41.96 -13.29 -6.36
CA ALA A 237 -40.79 -13.01 -7.19
C ALA A 237 -40.03 -14.28 -7.65
N LEU A 238 -40.34 -15.44 -7.07
CA LEU A 238 -39.73 -16.75 -7.34
C LEU A 238 -40.85 -17.78 -7.40
N ASP A 239 -41.62 -17.74 -8.48
CA ASP A 239 -42.65 -18.73 -8.72
C ASP A 239 -42.05 -20.06 -9.20
N ARG A 240 -42.91 -21.07 -9.35
CA ARG A 240 -42.48 -22.41 -9.72
C ARG A 240 -41.84 -22.48 -11.11
N GLU A 241 -42.23 -21.62 -12.04
CA GLU A 241 -41.65 -21.55 -13.39
C GLU A 241 -40.24 -20.95 -13.32
N THR A 242 -40.08 -19.82 -12.64
CA THR A 242 -38.80 -19.15 -12.40
C THR A 242 -37.80 -20.05 -11.67
N ILE A 243 -38.25 -20.81 -10.67
CA ILE A 243 -37.39 -21.80 -9.98
C ILE A 243 -36.93 -22.91 -10.93
N GLN A 244 -37.81 -23.37 -11.84
CA GLN A 244 -37.43 -24.37 -12.84
C GLN A 244 -36.46 -23.82 -13.88
N ASP A 245 -36.63 -22.57 -14.29
CA ASP A 245 -35.73 -21.91 -15.22
C ASP A 245 -34.37 -21.62 -14.58
N LEU A 246 -34.35 -21.18 -13.31
CA LEU A 246 -33.11 -21.04 -12.54
C LEU A 246 -32.38 -22.37 -12.41
N ARG A 247 -33.11 -23.45 -12.12
CA ARG A 247 -32.57 -24.81 -12.10
C ARG A 247 -31.97 -25.21 -13.45
N ARG A 248 -32.62 -24.85 -14.56
CA ARG A 248 -32.13 -25.12 -15.92
C ARG A 248 -30.88 -24.29 -16.23
N ALA A 249 -30.85 -23.01 -15.88
CA ALA A 249 -29.72 -22.12 -16.09
C ALA A 249 -28.49 -22.51 -15.25
N CYS A 250 -28.70 -23.03 -14.03
CA CYS A 250 -27.62 -23.52 -13.18
C CYS A 250 -27.11 -24.92 -13.56
N LYS A 251 -27.84 -25.69 -14.38
CA LYS A 251 -27.58 -27.12 -14.62
C LYS A 251 -26.12 -27.44 -14.96
N ASP A 252 -25.51 -26.63 -15.82
CA ASP A 252 -24.14 -26.87 -16.29
C ASP A 252 -23.07 -26.11 -15.49
N LYS A 253 -23.49 -25.28 -14.52
CA LYS A 253 -22.57 -24.53 -13.66
C LYS A 253 -22.00 -25.42 -12.57
N THR A 254 -20.68 -25.36 -12.42
CA THR A 254 -19.94 -26.10 -11.39
C THR A 254 -18.87 -25.20 -10.80
N LEU A 255 -18.68 -25.30 -9.49
CA LEU A 255 -17.55 -24.73 -8.78
C LEU A 255 -16.69 -25.88 -8.26
N ASP A 256 -15.48 -25.99 -8.79
CA ASP A 256 -14.51 -27.02 -8.44
C ASP A 256 -13.50 -26.42 -7.45
N PHE A 257 -13.43 -26.98 -6.25
CA PHE A 257 -12.36 -26.77 -5.29
C PHE A 257 -11.37 -27.91 -5.39
N SER A 258 -10.10 -27.63 -5.60
CA SER A 258 -9.06 -28.65 -5.73
C SER A 258 -7.87 -28.34 -4.85
N ILE A 259 -7.37 -29.35 -4.14
CA ILE A 259 -6.14 -29.27 -3.35
C ILE A 259 -5.28 -30.51 -3.57
N GLY A 260 -4.03 -30.33 -3.97
CA GLY A 260 -3.08 -31.44 -4.16
C GLY A 260 -2.03 -31.16 -5.23
N THR A 261 -1.46 -32.21 -5.79
CA THR A 261 -0.36 -32.07 -6.76
C THR A 261 -0.86 -31.95 -8.20
N LEU A 262 -0.18 -31.09 -8.97
CA LEU A 262 -0.32 -30.95 -10.41
C LEU A 262 1.06 -30.66 -11.02
N ASP A 263 1.54 -31.59 -11.82
CA ASP A 263 2.92 -31.73 -12.32
C ASP A 263 3.94 -31.62 -11.16
N GLU A 264 4.71 -30.53 -11.12
CA GLU A 264 5.73 -30.25 -10.10
C GLU A 264 5.24 -29.28 -9.00
N TYR A 265 3.95 -28.93 -8.98
CA TYR A 265 3.36 -27.95 -8.07
C TYR A 265 2.34 -28.57 -7.11
N PHE A 266 2.31 -28.07 -5.89
CA PHE A 266 1.21 -28.27 -4.96
C PHE A 266 0.27 -27.07 -5.07
N CYS A 267 -0.99 -27.33 -5.42
CA CYS A 267 -1.95 -26.31 -5.83
C CYS A 267 -3.17 -26.32 -4.92
N VAL A 268 -3.67 -25.12 -4.62
CA VAL A 268 -5.00 -24.85 -4.07
C VAL A 268 -5.76 -24.04 -5.11
N VAL A 269 -6.88 -24.57 -5.60
CA VAL A 269 -7.59 -24.04 -6.76
C VAL A 269 -9.07 -23.90 -6.46
N ILE A 270 -9.65 -22.79 -6.89
CA ILE A 270 -11.08 -22.54 -6.95
C ILE A 270 -11.39 -22.20 -8.42
N SER A 271 -12.27 -22.94 -9.08
CA SER A 271 -12.52 -22.73 -10.51
C SER A 271 -13.96 -22.98 -10.92
N GLY A 272 -14.50 -22.08 -11.76
CA GLY A 272 -15.73 -22.32 -12.52
C GLY A 272 -15.53 -23.14 -13.80
N ASP A 273 -14.29 -23.34 -14.23
CA ASP A 273 -13.93 -23.95 -15.50
C ASP A 273 -13.54 -25.41 -15.32
N ARG A 274 -14.38 -26.34 -15.81
CA ARG A 274 -14.10 -27.79 -15.73
C ARG A 274 -12.81 -28.21 -16.43
N ALA A 275 -12.31 -27.41 -17.37
CA ALA A 275 -11.11 -27.66 -18.15
C ALA A 275 -9.87 -26.91 -17.62
N TRP A 276 -9.94 -26.26 -16.45
CA TRP A 276 -8.84 -25.44 -15.91
C TRP A 276 -7.50 -26.19 -15.93
N LYS A 277 -7.49 -27.46 -15.55
CA LYS A 277 -6.30 -28.33 -15.51
C LYS A 277 -5.57 -28.39 -16.84
N SER A 278 -6.31 -28.58 -17.93
CA SER A 278 -5.71 -28.74 -19.27
C SER A 278 -5.06 -27.47 -19.80
N LYS A 279 -5.36 -26.29 -19.25
CA LYS A 279 -4.79 -25.00 -19.69
C LYS A 279 -3.35 -24.79 -19.21
N PHE A 280 -3.02 -25.30 -18.03
CA PHE A 280 -1.68 -25.15 -17.46
C PHE A 280 -0.66 -26.02 -18.19
N GLY A 281 0.41 -25.40 -18.70
CA GLY A 281 1.49 -26.04 -19.44
C GLY A 281 1.23 -26.34 -20.93
N SER A 282 0.03 -26.05 -21.46
CA SER A 282 -0.34 -26.39 -22.85
C SER A 282 -0.60 -25.19 -23.77
N GLN A 283 -0.90 -24.02 -23.20
CA GLN A 283 -1.19 -22.79 -23.94
C GLN A 283 0.05 -21.90 -24.07
N THR A 284 -0.08 -20.77 -24.78
CA THR A 284 0.90 -19.69 -24.73
C THR A 284 1.13 -19.30 -23.26
N GLN A 285 2.39 -19.23 -22.87
CA GLN A 285 2.79 -19.18 -21.47
C GLN A 285 3.10 -17.74 -21.04
N LEU A 286 3.06 -17.47 -19.73
CA LEU A 286 3.39 -16.18 -19.13
C LEU A 286 4.80 -15.70 -19.51
N GLU A 287 5.74 -16.61 -19.74
CA GLU A 287 7.06 -16.27 -20.26
C GLU A 287 6.97 -15.42 -21.55
N GLN A 288 5.97 -15.65 -22.39
CA GLN A 288 5.77 -14.92 -23.65
C GLN A 288 4.82 -13.71 -23.50
N HIS A 289 4.54 -13.27 -22.28
CA HIS A 289 3.62 -12.16 -22.04
C HIS A 289 4.19 -10.84 -22.61
N PRO A 290 3.45 -10.13 -23.50
CA PRO A 290 3.97 -8.99 -24.25
C PRO A 290 4.41 -7.83 -23.36
N GLU A 291 3.88 -7.75 -22.13
CA GLU A 291 4.24 -6.70 -21.18
C GLU A 291 5.39 -7.08 -20.24
N LEU A 292 5.70 -8.37 -20.08
CA LEU A 292 6.83 -8.82 -19.27
C LEU A 292 8.11 -8.89 -20.12
N GLN A 293 7.98 -9.26 -21.40
CA GLN A 293 9.10 -9.38 -22.34
C GLN A 293 9.99 -8.12 -22.45
N PRO A 294 9.44 -6.89 -22.58
CA PRO A 294 10.23 -5.66 -22.57
C PRO A 294 10.98 -5.45 -21.26
N LEU A 295 10.36 -5.80 -20.12
CA LEU A 295 11.00 -5.65 -18.81
C LEU A 295 12.24 -6.53 -18.68
N ILE A 296 12.11 -7.79 -19.10
CA ILE A 296 13.20 -8.78 -19.08
C ILE A 296 14.33 -8.32 -20.00
N SER A 297 14.01 -8.04 -21.26
CA SER A 297 15.02 -7.74 -22.29
C SER A 297 15.74 -6.40 -22.11
N GLN A 298 15.10 -5.41 -21.49
CA GLN A 298 15.68 -4.07 -21.34
C GLN A 298 16.36 -3.85 -19.98
N TYR A 299 15.85 -4.44 -18.90
CA TYR A 299 16.27 -4.07 -17.55
C TYR A 299 16.92 -5.19 -16.75
N VAL A 300 16.65 -6.46 -17.08
CA VAL A 300 17.22 -7.60 -16.37
C VAL A 300 18.54 -8.00 -17.05
N PRO A 301 19.70 -7.89 -16.38
CA PRO A 301 20.98 -8.33 -16.94
C PRO A 301 20.94 -9.82 -17.32
N SER A 302 21.36 -10.15 -18.54
CA SER A 302 21.26 -11.52 -19.09
C SER A 302 22.09 -12.58 -18.36
N ASP A 303 23.15 -12.15 -17.66
CA ASP A 303 24.23 -13.06 -17.25
C ASP A 303 24.37 -13.22 -15.72
N ALA A 304 23.58 -12.51 -14.90
CA ALA A 304 23.79 -12.49 -13.44
C ALA A 304 22.54 -12.19 -12.58
N ALA A 305 21.36 -12.04 -13.18
CA ALA A 305 20.16 -11.65 -12.43
C ALA A 305 19.26 -12.85 -12.13
N LEU A 306 19.05 -13.11 -10.85
CA LEU A 306 18.04 -14.07 -10.38
C LEU A 306 16.72 -13.33 -10.17
N THR A 307 15.70 -13.65 -10.98
CA THR A 307 14.36 -13.09 -10.79
C THR A 307 13.79 -13.54 -9.46
N THR A 308 13.47 -12.62 -8.56
CA THR A 308 12.99 -12.91 -7.20
C THR A 308 11.50 -12.71 -7.02
N SER A 309 10.89 -11.85 -7.85
CA SER A 309 9.45 -11.63 -7.82
C SER A 309 8.94 -11.13 -9.16
N THR A 310 7.71 -11.54 -9.46
CA THR A 310 6.97 -11.14 -10.64
C THR A 310 5.59 -10.67 -10.23
N TYR A 311 5.09 -9.62 -10.84
CA TYR A 311 3.71 -9.19 -10.68
C TYR A 311 3.17 -8.74 -12.03
N HIS A 312 1.95 -9.12 -12.33
CA HIS A 312 1.22 -8.68 -13.50
C HIS A 312 -0.27 -8.56 -13.17
N THR A 313 -0.88 -7.49 -13.63
CA THR A 313 -2.33 -7.33 -13.70
C THR A 313 -2.75 -6.88 -15.07
N SER A 314 -3.86 -7.41 -15.59
CA SER A 314 -4.41 -6.98 -16.87
C SER A 314 -5.11 -5.63 -16.74
N ASP A 315 -5.19 -4.89 -17.84
CA ASP A 315 -5.99 -3.66 -17.88
C ASP A 315 -7.48 -3.92 -17.61
N ARG A 316 -7.96 -5.08 -18.07
CA ARG A 316 -9.37 -5.46 -17.97
C ARG A 316 -9.79 -5.65 -16.52
N VAL A 317 -9.00 -6.39 -15.73
CA VAL A 317 -9.35 -6.62 -14.32
C VAL A 317 -9.28 -5.34 -13.50
N VAL A 318 -8.30 -4.47 -13.77
CA VAL A 318 -8.19 -3.19 -13.08
C VAL A 318 -9.37 -2.28 -13.44
N ALA A 319 -9.76 -2.23 -14.73
CA ALA A 319 -10.94 -1.49 -15.16
C ALA A 319 -12.23 -2.03 -14.50
N ALA A 320 -12.39 -3.35 -14.43
CA ALA A 320 -13.54 -3.98 -13.79
C ALA A 320 -13.60 -3.67 -12.27
N PHE A 321 -12.45 -3.71 -11.57
CA PHE A 321 -12.38 -3.28 -10.17
C PHE A 321 -12.71 -1.81 -9.98
N GLN A 322 -12.20 -0.94 -10.86
CA GLN A 322 -12.52 0.49 -10.82
C GLN A 322 -14.01 0.72 -11.04
N GLU A 323 -14.63 0.05 -12.01
CA GLU A 323 -16.06 0.18 -12.28
C GLU A 323 -16.91 -0.30 -11.08
N PHE A 324 -16.51 -1.43 -10.50
CA PHE A 324 -17.18 -2.01 -9.35
C PHE A 324 -17.07 -1.13 -8.10
N LEU A 325 -15.87 -0.61 -7.79
CA LEU A 325 -15.59 0.06 -6.52
C LEU A 325 -15.74 1.59 -6.58
N LEU A 326 -15.30 2.24 -7.66
CA LEU A 326 -15.16 3.69 -7.74
C LEU A 326 -16.25 4.34 -8.60
N ASP A 327 -16.67 3.70 -9.69
CA ASP A 327 -17.66 4.31 -10.56
C ASP A 327 -19.04 4.33 -9.87
N GLY A 328 -19.64 5.52 -9.80
CA GLY A 328 -20.91 5.75 -9.12
C GLY A 328 -20.83 5.70 -7.60
N PHE A 329 -19.65 5.88 -6.99
CA PHE A 329 -19.42 5.75 -5.56
C PHE A 329 -20.36 6.62 -4.72
N PHE A 330 -20.46 7.92 -5.03
CA PHE A 330 -21.29 8.83 -4.25
C PHE A 330 -22.76 8.49 -4.38
N ARG A 331 -23.23 8.17 -5.60
CA ARG A 331 -24.59 7.69 -5.84
C ARG A 331 -24.89 6.39 -5.09
N LYS A 332 -23.98 5.41 -5.11
CA LYS A 332 -24.13 4.13 -4.40
C LYS A 332 -24.31 4.36 -2.89
N ILE A 333 -23.45 5.17 -2.27
CA ILE A 333 -23.55 5.52 -0.84
C ILE A 333 -24.82 6.32 -0.54
N ALA A 334 -25.10 7.36 -1.32
CA ALA A 334 -26.26 8.21 -1.10
C ALA A 334 -27.56 7.40 -1.21
N ARG A 335 -27.65 6.48 -2.17
CA ARG A 335 -28.81 5.57 -2.28
C ARG A 335 -28.93 4.65 -1.07
N LEU A 336 -27.83 4.03 -0.65
CA LEU A 336 -27.83 3.14 0.51
C LEU A 336 -28.31 3.84 1.79
N VAL A 337 -27.95 5.11 1.97
CA VAL A 337 -28.27 5.88 3.20
C VAL A 337 -29.61 6.61 3.10
N LEU A 338 -29.89 7.26 1.97
CA LEU A 338 -31.01 8.18 1.82
C LEU A 338 -32.30 7.51 1.35
N LEU A 339 -32.25 6.45 0.53
CA LEU A 339 -33.47 5.78 0.05
C LEU A 339 -34.35 5.28 1.19
N PRO A 340 -33.83 4.57 2.22
CA PRO A 340 -34.68 4.11 3.33
C PRO A 340 -35.33 5.25 4.12
N ILE A 341 -34.72 6.44 4.12
CA ILE A 341 -35.25 7.64 4.78
C ILE A 341 -36.33 8.27 3.89
N LEU A 342 -36.06 8.36 2.58
CA LEU A 342 -36.97 8.87 1.57
C LEU A 342 -38.26 8.06 1.51
N ASP A 343 -38.17 6.73 1.55
CA ASP A 343 -39.33 5.81 1.55
C ASP A 343 -40.24 5.99 2.78
N GLN A 344 -39.72 6.59 3.86
CA GLN A 344 -40.49 6.92 5.06
C GLN A 344 -41.13 8.32 5.01
N GLN A 345 -40.83 9.13 3.99
CA GLN A 345 -41.36 10.47 3.84
C GLN A 345 -42.63 10.49 2.98
N PRO A 346 -43.61 11.36 3.28
CA PRO A 346 -44.71 11.65 2.36
C PRO A 346 -44.15 12.15 1.02
N PRO A 347 -44.61 11.63 -0.14
CA PRO A 347 -44.07 11.99 -1.45
C PRO A 347 -44.08 13.48 -1.79
N ALA A 348 -45.02 14.24 -1.20
CA ALA A 348 -45.16 15.69 -1.42
C ALA A 348 -44.55 16.55 -0.29
N SER A 349 -43.74 15.97 0.60
CA SER A 349 -43.08 16.72 1.66
C SER A 349 -41.79 17.41 1.17
N ASP A 350 -41.50 18.60 1.69
CA ASP A 350 -40.24 19.33 1.44
C ASP A 350 -39.00 18.46 1.72
N THR A 351 -39.09 17.57 2.72
CA THR A 351 -38.02 16.62 3.06
C THR A 351 -37.84 15.55 1.97
N ALA A 352 -38.92 15.02 1.39
CA ALA A 352 -38.83 14.08 0.27
C ALA A 352 -38.23 14.74 -0.98
N GLU A 353 -38.63 15.99 -1.27
CA GLU A 353 -38.06 16.78 -2.38
C GLU A 353 -36.56 17.01 -2.18
N TRP A 354 -36.15 17.45 -0.98
CA TRP A 354 -34.73 17.66 -0.67
C TRP A 354 -33.91 16.37 -0.72
N LEU A 355 -34.40 15.26 -0.15
CA LEU A 355 -33.73 13.96 -0.21
C LEU A 355 -33.55 13.47 -1.65
N THR A 356 -34.56 13.69 -2.50
CA THR A 356 -34.47 13.41 -3.94
C THR A 356 -33.39 14.27 -4.60
N SER A 357 -33.38 15.58 -4.34
CA SER A 357 -32.31 16.46 -4.84
C SER A 357 -30.92 16.07 -4.33
N ALA A 358 -30.81 15.55 -3.10
CA ALA A 358 -29.53 15.10 -2.55
C ALA A 358 -29.02 13.82 -3.26
N LEU A 359 -29.91 12.92 -3.68
CA LEU A 359 -29.57 11.77 -4.53
C LEU A 359 -29.09 12.21 -5.92
N ASP A 360 -29.73 13.24 -6.50
CA ASP A 360 -29.30 13.83 -7.77
C ASP A 360 -27.95 14.53 -7.63
N ASP A 361 -27.73 15.25 -6.53
CA ASP A 361 -26.44 15.87 -6.22
C ASP A 361 -25.33 14.83 -6.08
N ALA A 362 -25.61 13.67 -5.46
CA ALA A 362 -24.64 12.57 -5.39
C ALA A 362 -24.27 12.02 -6.78
N SER A 363 -25.27 11.86 -7.67
CA SER A 363 -25.03 11.45 -9.06
C SER A 363 -24.26 12.52 -9.84
N TRP A 364 -24.55 13.80 -9.58
CA TRP A 364 -23.81 14.92 -10.13
C TRP A 364 -22.36 14.93 -9.63
N LEU A 365 -22.10 14.65 -8.34
CA LEU A 365 -20.74 14.54 -7.78
C LEU A 365 -19.93 13.46 -8.50
N ASP A 366 -20.51 12.27 -8.72
CA ASP A 366 -19.87 11.22 -9.52
C ASP A 366 -19.51 11.73 -10.92
N SER A 367 -20.41 12.48 -11.58
CA SER A 367 -20.15 13.05 -12.91
C SER A 367 -19.05 14.12 -12.91
N GLN A 368 -18.91 14.91 -11.84
CA GLN A 368 -17.90 15.96 -11.76
C GLN A 368 -16.53 15.40 -11.37
N ILE A 369 -16.50 14.54 -10.36
CA ILE A 369 -15.26 13.91 -9.87
C ILE A 369 -14.77 12.91 -10.92
N GLY A 370 -15.66 12.14 -11.55
CA GLY A 370 -15.34 11.15 -12.58
C GLY A 370 -14.62 11.72 -13.82
N LYS A 371 -14.73 13.04 -14.10
CA LYS A 371 -13.93 13.71 -15.14
C LYS A 371 -12.44 13.72 -14.84
N HIS A 372 -12.11 13.73 -13.54
CA HIS A 372 -10.74 13.88 -13.03
C HIS A 372 -10.16 12.56 -12.54
N VAL A 373 -11.01 11.60 -12.15
CA VAL A 373 -10.60 10.25 -11.76
C VAL A 373 -9.77 9.63 -12.87
N VAL A 374 -8.59 9.13 -12.50
CA VAL A 374 -7.70 8.43 -13.40
C VAL A 374 -8.36 7.10 -13.80
N ARG A 375 -8.28 6.75 -15.08
CA ARG A 375 -8.64 5.39 -15.53
C ARG A 375 -7.43 4.52 -15.29
N TYR A 376 -7.49 3.77 -14.19
CA TYR A 376 -6.45 2.84 -13.79
C TYR A 376 -6.34 1.73 -14.83
N ARG A 377 -5.10 1.35 -15.13
CA ARG A 377 -4.77 0.24 -16.02
C ARG A 377 -3.89 -0.74 -15.26
N GLY A 378 -3.60 -1.86 -15.90
CA GLY A 378 -2.77 -2.89 -15.31
C GLY A 378 -1.32 -2.45 -15.15
N ALA A 379 -0.57 -3.25 -14.40
CA ALA A 379 0.86 -3.03 -14.23
C ALA A 379 1.62 -4.35 -14.33
N SER A 380 2.88 -4.25 -14.75
CA SER A 380 3.82 -5.37 -14.79
C SER A 380 5.09 -4.98 -14.04
N ARG A 381 5.55 -5.85 -13.14
CA ARG A 381 6.73 -5.61 -12.31
C ARG A 381 7.59 -6.86 -12.22
N LEU A 382 8.90 -6.63 -12.24
CA LEU A 382 9.92 -7.64 -11.97
C LEU A 382 10.85 -7.13 -10.87
N ALA A 383 11.28 -8.04 -10.00
CA ALA A 383 12.38 -7.82 -9.07
C ALA A 383 13.44 -8.91 -9.27
N TRP A 384 14.70 -8.54 -9.07
CA TRP A 384 15.82 -9.46 -9.19
C TRP A 384 16.94 -9.11 -8.20
N MET A 385 17.80 -10.09 -7.93
CA MET A 385 19.07 -9.86 -7.24
C MET A 385 20.18 -9.66 -8.27
N SER A 386 20.99 -8.63 -8.09
CA SER A 386 22.21 -8.34 -8.84
C SER A 386 23.40 -8.20 -7.89
N ASP A 387 24.61 -8.11 -8.45
CA ASP A 387 25.84 -7.85 -7.67
C ASP A 387 25.78 -6.53 -6.88
N GLN A 388 24.90 -5.60 -7.28
CA GLN A 388 24.73 -4.29 -6.63
C GLN A 388 23.68 -4.32 -5.53
N GLY A 389 22.85 -5.36 -5.45
CA GLY A 389 21.81 -5.51 -4.45
C GLY A 389 20.49 -6.02 -5.02
N ILE A 390 19.37 -5.58 -4.43
CA ILE A 390 18.03 -5.97 -4.89
C ILE A 390 17.49 -4.84 -5.78
N GLU A 391 17.14 -5.18 -7.02
CA GLU A 391 16.60 -4.23 -7.98
C GLU A 391 15.17 -4.61 -8.36
N SER A 392 14.37 -3.62 -8.74
CA SER A 392 13.07 -3.87 -9.34
C SER A 392 12.70 -2.81 -10.37
N VAL A 393 11.94 -3.23 -11.36
CA VAL A 393 11.37 -2.39 -12.41
C VAL A 393 9.87 -2.65 -12.49
N GLN A 394 9.10 -1.59 -12.68
CA GLN A 394 7.66 -1.65 -12.87
C GLN A 394 7.26 -0.74 -14.02
N ILE A 395 6.40 -1.23 -14.90
CA ILE A 395 5.63 -0.42 -15.83
C ILE A 395 4.20 -0.44 -15.34
N ASP A 396 3.72 0.72 -14.90
CA ASP A 396 2.30 0.97 -14.63
C ASP A 396 1.70 1.64 -15.87
N ARG A 397 0.73 0.98 -16.50
CA ARG A 397 0.08 1.52 -17.71
C ARG A 397 -0.92 2.61 -17.39
N THR A 398 -1.18 2.86 -16.11
CA THR A 398 -1.93 4.01 -15.65
C THR A 398 -1.15 5.26 -15.97
N GLN A 399 -1.78 6.16 -16.73
CA GLN A 399 -1.21 7.46 -17.01
C GLN A 399 -1.16 8.26 -15.70
N THR A 400 0.06 8.53 -15.23
CA THR A 400 0.23 9.39 -14.05
C THR A 400 -0.18 10.82 -14.42
N ARG A 401 -1.32 11.27 -13.86
CA ARG A 401 -1.77 12.65 -14.05
C ARG A 401 -1.08 13.60 -13.09
N LEU A 402 -0.94 13.19 -11.82
CA LEU A 402 -0.47 14.07 -10.74
C LEU A 402 1.01 14.44 -10.78
N LEU A 403 1.83 13.67 -11.49
CA LEU A 403 3.27 13.88 -11.59
C LEU A 403 3.65 14.11 -13.05
N GLU A 404 4.64 14.96 -13.27
CA GLU A 404 5.11 15.33 -14.59
C GLU A 404 6.58 14.96 -14.76
N SER A 405 6.93 14.30 -15.87
CA SER A 405 8.32 13.97 -16.21
C SER A 405 8.77 14.64 -17.51
N THR A 406 8.37 15.88 -17.78
CA THR A 406 8.73 16.59 -19.03
C THR A 406 10.12 17.22 -18.97
N GLN A 407 10.67 17.45 -17.77
CA GLN A 407 12.00 17.99 -17.58
C GLN A 407 12.76 17.23 -16.49
N ARG A 408 14.06 17.48 -16.42
CA ARG A 408 14.90 16.95 -15.33
C ARG A 408 14.51 17.55 -14.00
N LEU A 409 14.65 16.75 -12.94
CA LEU A 409 14.51 17.21 -11.56
C LEU A 409 15.76 17.99 -11.16
N GLU A 410 15.70 19.32 -11.12
CA GLU A 410 16.87 20.14 -10.82
C GLU A 410 17.25 20.14 -9.32
N GLY A 411 16.28 19.94 -8.44
CA GLY A 411 16.42 19.89 -6.98
C GLY A 411 17.42 18.83 -6.52
N ILE A 412 17.57 17.72 -7.26
CA ILE A 412 18.54 16.67 -6.93
C ILE A 412 19.98 17.19 -7.04
N GLN A 413 20.24 18.14 -7.95
CA GLN A 413 21.55 18.76 -8.14
C GLN A 413 21.90 19.77 -7.04
N ARG A 414 20.96 20.01 -6.12
CA ARG A 414 21.12 20.88 -4.94
C ARG A 414 21.26 20.10 -3.64
N VAL A 415 21.20 18.77 -3.73
CA VAL A 415 21.43 17.88 -2.59
C VAL A 415 22.93 17.75 -2.34
N GLY A 416 23.33 17.79 -1.07
CA GLY A 416 24.71 17.54 -0.66
C GLY A 416 25.16 16.09 -0.90
N PRO A 417 26.41 15.75 -0.58
CA PRO A 417 26.94 14.40 -0.80
C PRO A 417 26.36 13.33 0.14
N ASP A 418 25.89 13.72 1.33
CA ASP A 418 25.48 12.79 2.39
C ASP A 418 24.04 13.04 2.89
N PRO A 419 23.03 13.01 2.01
CA PRO A 419 21.64 13.09 2.45
C PRO A 419 21.23 11.79 3.17
N LEU A 420 20.43 11.93 4.23
CA LEU A 420 19.80 10.79 4.90
C LEU A 420 18.50 10.39 4.20
N LEU A 421 17.74 11.37 3.72
CA LEU A 421 16.54 11.17 2.93
C LEU A 421 16.44 12.25 1.86
N VAL A 422 16.10 11.84 0.65
CA VAL A 422 15.72 12.71 -0.45
C VAL A 422 14.40 12.22 -1.02
N LEU A 423 13.46 13.13 -1.20
CA LEU A 423 12.32 12.92 -2.07
C LEU A 423 12.19 14.16 -2.94
N ASN A 424 12.56 14.03 -4.21
CA ASN A 424 12.36 15.06 -5.21
C ASN A 424 11.26 14.61 -6.15
N LEU A 425 10.24 15.43 -6.33
CA LEU A 425 9.10 15.13 -7.19
C LEU A 425 8.69 16.37 -7.97
N ARG A 426 8.10 16.15 -9.14
CA ARG A 426 7.48 17.20 -9.93
C ARG A 426 6.00 16.95 -10.05
N MET A 427 5.20 17.84 -9.47
CA MET A 427 3.76 17.80 -9.58
C MET A 427 3.32 18.40 -10.92
N ALA A 428 2.38 17.73 -11.58
CA ALA A 428 1.67 18.30 -12.71
C ALA A 428 0.69 19.39 -12.24
N SER A 429 0.43 20.37 -13.08
CA SER A 429 -0.54 21.43 -12.80
C SER A 429 -1.95 21.01 -13.25
N HIS A 430 -2.90 21.00 -12.31
CA HIS A 430 -4.30 20.65 -12.55
C HIS A 430 -5.27 21.76 -12.08
N PRO A 431 -5.27 22.94 -12.73
CA PRO A 431 -6.18 24.02 -12.37
C PRO A 431 -7.67 23.61 -12.47
N GLU A 432 -7.98 22.65 -13.33
CA GLU A 432 -9.32 22.07 -13.50
C GLU A 432 -9.82 21.29 -12.27
N TYR A 433 -8.92 20.69 -11.48
CA TYR A 433 -9.29 19.99 -10.24
C TYR A 433 -9.77 21.01 -9.20
N PHE A 434 -9.04 22.11 -9.07
CA PHE A 434 -9.41 23.19 -8.16
C PHE A 434 -10.72 23.86 -8.58
N ALA A 435 -10.92 24.10 -9.88
CA ALA A 435 -12.18 24.64 -10.39
C ALA A 435 -13.38 23.73 -10.06
N THR A 436 -13.19 22.41 -10.17
CA THR A 436 -14.23 21.42 -9.84
C THR A 436 -14.51 21.36 -8.35
N ALA A 437 -13.46 21.37 -7.50
CA ALA A 437 -13.61 21.47 -6.05
C ALA A 437 -14.41 22.72 -5.65
N ARG A 438 -14.15 23.88 -6.28
CA ARG A 438 -14.91 25.11 -6.08
C ARG A 438 -16.39 24.96 -6.44
N GLN A 439 -16.70 24.26 -7.55
CA GLN A 439 -18.08 23.98 -7.94
C GLN A 439 -18.78 23.06 -6.93
N ILE A 440 -18.09 22.02 -6.47
CA ILE A 440 -18.60 21.08 -5.46
C ILE A 440 -18.93 21.82 -4.15
N VAL A 441 -17.98 22.62 -3.64
CA VAL A 441 -18.17 23.38 -2.39
C VAL A 441 -19.33 24.37 -2.50
N ARG A 442 -19.50 25.02 -3.66
CA ARG A 442 -20.66 25.89 -3.93
C ARG A 442 -21.98 25.12 -3.95
N ARG A 443 -22.00 23.94 -4.57
CA ARG A 443 -23.20 23.08 -4.64
C ARG A 443 -23.58 22.57 -3.26
N LEU A 444 -22.62 22.13 -2.45
CA LEU A 444 -22.84 21.72 -1.06
C LEU A 444 -23.40 22.85 -0.20
N LYS A 445 -22.88 24.08 -0.35
CA LYS A 445 -23.48 25.25 0.31
C LYS A 445 -24.93 25.45 -0.13
N GLY A 446 -25.23 25.37 -1.42
CA GLY A 446 -26.60 25.49 -1.95
C GLY A 446 -27.53 24.43 -1.36
N SER A 447 -27.11 23.16 -1.37
CA SER A 447 -27.87 22.04 -0.80
C SER A 447 -28.11 22.20 0.71
N PHE A 448 -27.13 22.74 1.45
CA PHE A 448 -27.30 23.09 2.86
C PHE A 448 -28.27 24.28 3.06
N GLU A 449 -28.23 25.28 2.20
CA GLU A 449 -29.20 26.39 2.24
C GLU A 449 -30.61 25.93 1.93
N ASP A 450 -30.79 24.99 1.00
CA ASP A 450 -32.07 24.39 0.68
C ASP A 450 -32.58 23.49 1.82
N PHE A 451 -31.68 22.72 2.47
CA PHE A 451 -32.00 21.98 3.69
C PHE A 451 -32.55 22.91 4.80
N MET A 452 -31.93 24.08 4.98
CA MET A 452 -32.36 25.07 5.98
C MET A 452 -33.71 25.74 5.65
N ARG A 453 -34.24 25.56 4.44
CA ARG A 453 -35.55 26.06 4.01
C ARG A 453 -36.67 25.05 4.19
N ILE A 454 -36.38 23.80 4.53
CA ILE A 454 -37.38 22.75 4.75
C ILE A 454 -38.36 23.20 5.84
N GLY A 455 -39.65 23.26 5.50
CA GLY A 455 -40.73 23.64 6.41
C GLY A 455 -41.31 22.48 7.21
N ASP A 456 -40.70 21.28 7.14
CA ASP A 456 -41.20 20.08 7.80
C ASP A 456 -40.98 20.13 9.32
N SER A 457 -42.09 20.16 10.06
CA SER A 457 -42.11 20.16 11.53
C SER A 457 -41.40 18.96 12.19
N ARG A 458 -41.13 17.89 11.43
CA ARG A 458 -40.41 16.69 11.90
C ARG A 458 -38.89 16.88 11.91
N VAL A 459 -38.38 17.91 11.26
CA VAL A 459 -36.94 18.21 11.15
C VAL A 459 -36.60 19.38 12.10
N ASP A 460 -35.84 19.09 13.16
CA ASP A 460 -35.34 20.14 14.05
C ASP A 460 -34.11 20.85 13.45
N LEU A 461 -34.36 22.02 12.85
CA LEU A 461 -33.30 22.88 12.30
C LEU A 461 -32.66 23.82 13.33
N GLY A 462 -33.16 23.86 14.58
CA GLY A 462 -32.69 24.76 15.64
C GLY A 462 -31.17 24.73 15.84
N PRO A 463 -30.53 23.55 15.95
CA PRO A 463 -29.08 23.43 16.08
C PRO A 463 -28.27 23.90 14.86
N MET A 464 -28.87 23.92 13.67
CA MET A 464 -28.18 24.21 12.40
C MET A 464 -28.21 25.70 12.03
N ARG A 465 -29.15 26.49 12.57
CA ARG A 465 -29.26 27.93 12.29
C ARG A 465 -27.99 28.72 12.67
N PRO A 466 -27.39 28.53 13.86
CA PRO A 466 -26.14 29.23 14.20
C PRO A 466 -24.98 28.84 13.29
N ILE A 467 -24.99 27.61 12.73
CA ILE A 467 -23.98 27.15 11.78
C ILE A 467 -24.18 27.86 10.44
N GLN A 468 -25.42 27.97 9.96
CA GLN A 468 -25.76 28.69 8.73
C GLN A 468 -25.34 30.15 8.77
N GLU A 469 -25.65 30.87 9.85
CA GLU A 469 -25.25 32.26 10.04
C GLU A 469 -23.73 32.44 9.98
N LYS A 470 -22.98 31.53 10.63
CA LYS A 470 -21.50 31.52 10.59
C LYS A 470 -20.98 31.21 9.19
N VAL A 471 -21.53 30.22 8.51
CA VAL A 471 -21.12 29.87 7.14
C VAL A 471 -21.35 31.05 6.20
N GLN A 472 -22.50 31.73 6.30
CA GLN A 472 -22.80 32.92 5.50
C GLN A 472 -21.86 34.09 5.79
N ALA A 473 -21.55 34.34 7.06
CA ALA A 473 -20.62 35.40 7.45
C ALA A 473 -19.19 35.18 6.91
N VAL A 474 -18.73 33.92 6.89
CA VAL A 474 -17.35 33.56 6.50
C VAL A 474 -17.22 33.30 4.98
N TRP A 475 -18.32 33.05 4.28
CA TRP A 475 -18.29 32.67 2.86
C TRP A 475 -17.56 33.65 1.92
N PRO A 476 -17.75 34.99 2.01
CA PRO A 476 -17.03 35.93 1.15
C PRO A 476 -15.51 35.82 1.30
N MET A 477 -15.03 35.59 2.53
CA MET A 477 -13.61 35.38 2.80
C MET A 477 -13.11 34.08 2.16
N VAL A 478 -13.87 32.98 2.29
CA VAL A 478 -13.54 31.70 1.62
C VAL A 478 -13.39 31.92 0.12
N VAL A 479 -14.29 32.67 -0.51
CA VAL A 479 -14.21 33.02 -1.93
C VAL A 479 -12.94 33.81 -2.24
N SER A 480 -12.62 34.84 -1.46
CA SER A 480 -11.41 35.66 -1.66
C SER A 480 -10.12 34.84 -1.54
N ILE A 481 -9.97 34.07 -0.46
CA ILE A 481 -8.82 33.18 -0.24
C ILE A 481 -8.69 32.16 -1.37
N THR A 482 -9.80 31.59 -1.81
CA THR A 482 -9.83 30.62 -2.92
C THR A 482 -9.34 31.24 -4.22
N GLU A 483 -9.70 32.49 -4.50
CA GLU A 483 -9.28 33.20 -5.72
C GLU A 483 -7.79 33.56 -5.70
N ASP A 484 -7.28 34.05 -4.57
CA ASP A 484 -5.85 34.34 -4.43
C ASP A 484 -5.02 33.06 -4.45
N TRP A 485 -5.51 31.99 -3.82
CA TRP A 485 -4.87 30.69 -3.89
C TRP A 485 -4.77 30.19 -5.32
N GLN A 486 -5.86 30.24 -6.09
CA GLN A 486 -5.90 29.78 -7.47
C GLN A 486 -5.03 30.60 -8.42
N LYS A 487 -5.07 31.93 -8.29
CA LYS A 487 -4.44 32.84 -9.26
C LYS A 487 -2.97 33.11 -8.94
N ARG A 488 -2.61 33.12 -7.66
CA ARG A 488 -1.30 33.63 -7.20
C ARG A 488 -0.48 32.61 -6.43
N ILE A 489 -1.08 31.69 -5.68
CA ILE A 489 -0.31 30.69 -4.91
C ILE A 489 -0.05 29.44 -5.73
N LEU A 490 -1.10 28.79 -6.22
CA LEU A 490 -1.01 27.49 -6.88
C LEU A 490 -0.10 27.50 -8.12
N PRO A 491 -0.16 28.48 -9.04
CA PRO A 491 0.74 28.50 -10.20
C PRO A 491 2.21 28.70 -9.81
N ASN A 492 2.46 29.35 -8.67
CA ASN A 492 3.80 29.63 -8.17
C ASN A 492 4.36 28.51 -7.30
N LEU A 493 3.52 27.56 -6.88
CA LEU A 493 3.94 26.34 -6.19
C LEU A 493 3.71 25.10 -7.05
N SER A 494 3.26 25.23 -8.30
CA SER A 494 3.17 24.11 -9.23
C SER A 494 4.56 23.82 -9.78
N GLY A 495 4.99 22.56 -9.71
CA GLY A 495 6.25 22.11 -10.29
C GLY A 495 7.02 21.23 -9.32
N GLU A 496 8.30 21.55 -9.16
CA GLU A 496 9.25 20.68 -8.47
C GLU A 496 9.31 20.94 -6.96
N HIS A 497 9.27 19.87 -6.17
CA HIS A 497 9.33 19.89 -4.72
C HIS A 497 10.37 18.89 -4.23
N LEU A 498 11.19 19.32 -3.28
CA LEU A 498 12.25 18.54 -2.67
C LEU A 498 12.05 18.49 -1.17
N VAL A 499 11.90 17.29 -0.62
CA VAL A 499 12.08 17.02 0.80
C VAL A 499 13.49 16.50 1.00
N LEU A 500 14.24 17.13 1.90
CA LEU A 500 15.61 16.78 2.21
C LEU A 500 15.78 16.62 3.72
N LEU A 501 16.26 15.44 4.13
CA LEU A 501 16.77 15.19 5.47
C LEU A 501 18.28 14.97 5.39
N GLN A 502 19.03 15.67 6.21
CA GLN A 502 20.47 15.46 6.39
C GLN A 502 20.82 15.51 7.89
N ALA A 503 22.07 15.24 8.22
CA ALA A 503 22.60 15.46 9.56
C ALA A 503 24.01 16.06 9.49
N GLY A 504 24.38 16.84 10.53
CA GLY A 504 25.77 17.23 10.79
C GLY A 504 26.03 18.73 10.93
N GLY A 505 25.17 19.59 10.40
CA GLY A 505 25.21 21.04 10.58
C GLY A 505 24.50 21.53 11.84
N LEU A 506 23.49 20.80 12.32
CA LEU A 506 22.79 21.06 13.58
C LEU A 506 23.24 20.06 14.64
N GLN A 507 23.59 20.59 15.81
CA GLN A 507 23.93 19.80 16.97
C GLN A 507 23.21 20.33 18.20
N SER A 508 22.85 19.45 19.12
CA SER A 508 22.24 19.84 20.39
C SER A 508 22.78 18.99 21.53
N ARG A 509 22.87 19.59 22.72
CA ARG A 509 23.03 18.85 23.97
C ARG A 509 21.70 18.27 24.43
N ASN A 510 20.58 18.81 23.97
CA ASN A 510 19.25 18.43 24.43
C ASN A 510 18.27 18.42 23.26
N TRP A 511 17.73 17.25 22.93
CA TRP A 511 16.72 17.13 21.88
C TRP A 511 15.30 17.31 22.44
N LEU A 512 14.98 16.61 23.53
CA LEU A 512 13.68 16.67 24.20
C LEU A 512 13.91 16.94 25.68
N THR A 513 13.13 17.86 26.25
CA THR A 513 13.26 18.33 27.63
C THR A 513 13.28 17.20 28.67
N ASN A 514 12.60 16.07 28.39
CA ASN A 514 12.53 14.90 29.25
C ASN A 514 13.75 13.95 29.17
N LEU A 515 14.65 14.11 28.20
CA LEU A 515 15.87 13.29 28.08
C LEU A 515 17.06 13.89 28.86
N GLY A 516 16.90 15.13 29.33
CA GLY A 516 17.96 15.91 29.96
C GLY A 516 19.08 16.29 28.99
N GLU A 517 20.12 16.95 29.50
CA GLU A 517 21.22 17.45 28.67
C GLU A 517 22.38 16.45 28.57
N SER A 518 23.02 16.42 27.40
CA SER A 518 24.23 15.67 27.08
C SER A 518 25.50 16.47 27.39
N SER A 519 26.52 15.75 27.86
CA SER A 519 27.86 16.28 28.12
C SER A 519 28.60 16.66 26.82
N VAL A 520 28.13 16.16 25.67
CA VAL A 520 28.67 16.46 24.34
C VAL A 520 27.56 16.98 23.41
N LEU A 521 27.96 17.68 22.35
CA LEU A 521 27.06 18.06 21.28
C LEU A 521 26.76 16.84 20.42
N LEU A 522 25.49 16.47 20.29
CA LEU A 522 25.03 15.34 19.49
C LEU A 522 24.38 15.83 18.19
N PRO A 523 24.54 15.09 17.07
CA PRO A 523 23.99 15.48 15.78
C PRO A 523 22.46 15.47 15.82
N MET A 524 21.84 16.43 15.14
CA MET A 524 20.38 16.51 15.00
C MET A 524 19.98 16.24 13.56
N PRO A 525 18.78 15.66 13.31
CA PRO A 525 18.20 15.68 11.98
C PRO A 525 18.04 17.12 11.52
N GLU A 526 18.16 17.35 10.21
CA GLU A 526 17.90 18.62 9.55
C GLU A 526 16.95 18.38 8.39
N ALA A 527 15.66 18.65 8.61
CA ALA A 527 14.62 18.51 7.62
C ALA A 527 14.35 19.85 6.94
N SER A 528 14.20 19.79 5.62
CA SER A 528 13.75 20.92 4.82
C SER A 528 12.82 20.48 3.69
N LEU A 529 11.95 21.41 3.32
CA LEU A 529 11.11 21.37 2.13
C LEU A 529 11.54 22.54 1.25
N ALA A 530 12.00 22.24 0.04
CA ALA A 530 12.21 23.23 -0.99
C ALA A 530 11.14 23.07 -2.08
N SER A 531 10.60 24.17 -2.58
CA SER A 531 9.61 24.17 -3.67
C SER A 531 10.06 25.14 -4.73
N ARG A 532 10.03 24.73 -5.99
CA ARG A 532 10.34 25.60 -7.11
C ARG A 532 9.25 26.66 -7.23
N ILE A 533 9.66 27.90 -7.49
CA ILE A 533 8.78 29.05 -7.66
C ILE A 533 8.86 29.51 -9.11
N ALA A 534 7.70 29.81 -9.70
CA ALA A 534 7.61 30.44 -11.01
C ALA A 534 7.83 31.96 -10.93
N ASP A 535 7.08 32.64 -10.05
CA ASP A 535 7.17 34.07 -9.77
C ASP A 535 7.11 34.35 -8.24
N PRO A 536 8.23 34.75 -7.62
CA PRO A 536 8.29 35.01 -6.18
C PRO A 536 7.53 36.27 -5.74
N GLU A 537 7.30 37.24 -6.64
CA GLU A 537 6.55 38.45 -6.32
C GLU A 537 5.05 38.14 -6.22
N GLU A 538 4.51 37.43 -7.21
CA GLU A 538 3.10 36.99 -7.22
C GLU A 538 2.79 36.06 -6.03
N LEU A 539 3.70 35.13 -5.70
CA LEU A 539 3.57 34.30 -4.51
C LEU A 539 3.51 35.14 -3.23
N GLY A 540 4.33 36.19 -3.14
CA GLY A 540 4.34 37.13 -2.03
C GLY A 540 3.03 37.89 -1.89
N ILE A 541 2.50 38.44 -3.00
CA ILE A 541 1.22 39.15 -3.04
C ILE A 541 0.07 38.24 -2.61
N GLY A 542 0.00 37.02 -3.15
CA GLY A 542 -1.03 36.04 -2.78
C GLY A 542 -0.96 35.69 -1.29
N SER A 543 0.24 35.47 -0.75
CA SER A 543 0.44 35.08 0.65
C SER A 543 -0.02 36.19 1.60
N MET A 544 0.31 37.45 1.29
CA MET A 544 -0.14 38.60 2.07
C MET A 544 -1.67 38.77 2.04
N SER A 545 -2.30 38.54 0.88
CA SER A 545 -3.75 38.65 0.75
C SER A 545 -4.50 37.61 1.59
N ILE A 546 -4.00 36.36 1.60
CA ILE A 546 -4.56 35.29 2.44
C ILE A 546 -4.32 35.58 3.92
N ALA A 547 -3.11 36.01 4.30
CA ALA A 547 -2.80 36.36 5.68
C ALA A 547 -3.72 37.47 6.20
N LYS A 548 -3.97 38.50 5.38
CA LYS A 548 -4.93 39.57 5.69
C LYS A 548 -6.35 39.03 5.86
N SER A 549 -6.82 38.18 4.94
CA SER A 549 -8.15 37.58 5.02
C SER A 549 -8.34 36.75 6.30
N VAL A 550 -7.32 35.99 6.71
CA VAL A 550 -7.32 35.22 7.97
C VAL A 550 -7.25 36.16 9.19
N ALA A 551 -6.43 37.21 9.14
CA ALA A 551 -6.34 38.20 10.22
C ALA A 551 -7.69 38.91 10.44
N ASP A 552 -8.39 39.29 9.37
CA ASP A 552 -9.70 39.92 9.43
C ASP A 552 -10.73 38.98 10.11
N LEU A 553 -10.70 37.67 9.78
CA LEU A 553 -11.53 36.66 10.43
C LEU A 553 -11.21 36.50 11.92
N LEU A 554 -9.94 36.33 12.25
CA LEU A 554 -9.50 36.19 13.63
C LEU A 554 -9.86 37.44 14.45
N GLY A 555 -9.77 38.63 13.84
CA GLY A 555 -10.22 39.89 14.41
C GLY A 555 -11.71 39.91 14.73
N MET A 556 -12.57 39.27 13.93
CA MET A 556 -14.00 39.09 14.27
C MET A 556 -14.21 38.26 15.55
N TYR A 557 -13.24 37.44 15.94
CA TYR A 557 -13.23 36.66 17.19
C TYR A 557 -12.34 37.30 18.28
N GLY A 558 -11.86 38.53 18.08
CA GLY A 558 -10.98 39.23 19.01
C GLY A 558 -9.54 38.69 19.08
N ILE A 559 -9.11 37.91 18.09
CA ILE A 559 -7.77 37.34 17.98
C ILE A 559 -6.97 38.18 16.98
N TYR A 560 -5.85 38.75 17.41
CA TYR A 560 -4.97 39.56 16.55
C TYR A 560 -3.66 38.81 16.28
N LEU A 561 -3.30 38.67 15.00
CA LEU A 561 -2.01 38.09 14.64
C LEU A 561 -0.88 39.11 14.91
N PRO A 562 0.23 38.68 15.50
CA PRO A 562 1.40 39.54 15.68
C PRO A 562 1.96 39.96 14.31
N GLU A 563 2.44 41.21 14.19
CA GLU A 563 3.10 41.69 12.98
C GLU A 563 4.34 40.84 12.68
N ALA A 564 4.43 40.33 11.44
CA ALA A 564 5.58 39.57 11.00
C ALA A 564 6.82 40.48 11.00
N SER A 565 7.82 40.13 11.81
CA SER A 565 9.09 40.86 11.84
C SER A 565 9.88 40.54 10.56
N ALA A 566 9.98 41.50 9.65
CA ALA A 566 10.85 41.38 8.48
C ALA A 566 12.33 41.33 8.92
N MET A 567 13.09 40.33 8.47
CA MET A 567 14.54 40.24 8.72
C MET A 567 15.36 40.17 7.42
N SER A 568 16.63 40.53 7.56
CA SER A 568 17.52 41.06 6.53
C SER A 568 17.77 40.18 5.29
N LEU A 569 18.01 40.87 4.16
CA LEU A 569 18.51 40.33 2.90
C LEU A 569 19.98 39.88 3.03
N SER A 570 20.26 38.61 2.75
CA SER A 570 21.63 38.17 2.43
C SER A 570 21.63 37.32 1.17
N GLY A 571 22.36 37.73 0.13
CA GLY A 571 22.70 36.88 -1.01
C GLY A 571 21.62 36.63 -2.07
N GLY A 572 20.57 37.46 -2.14
CA GLY A 572 19.46 37.36 -3.11
C GLY A 572 18.22 36.62 -2.60
N TRP A 573 18.28 36.07 -1.37
CA TRP A 573 17.16 35.42 -0.70
C TRP A 573 16.54 36.36 0.34
N LYS A 574 15.21 36.33 0.46
CA LYS A 574 14.47 36.96 1.55
C LYS A 574 14.30 35.92 2.67
N LEU A 575 14.87 36.18 3.84
CA LEU A 575 14.82 35.28 5.00
C LEU A 575 13.84 35.83 6.04
N ALA A 576 12.88 35.01 6.43
CA ALA A 576 12.01 35.25 7.57
C ALA A 576 12.21 34.13 8.60
N THR A 577 12.31 34.49 9.87
CA THR A 577 12.13 33.53 10.95
C THR A 577 10.64 33.39 11.21
N LEU A 578 10.10 32.18 11.26
CA LEU A 578 8.73 31.97 11.69
C LEU A 578 8.64 32.38 13.17
N GLY A 579 7.85 33.43 13.45
CA GLY A 579 7.74 34.03 14.79
C GLY A 579 7.32 33.01 15.84
N SER A 580 7.92 33.10 17.02
CA SER A 580 7.66 32.24 18.20
C SER A 580 6.37 32.60 18.94
N THR A 581 5.34 33.11 18.25
CA THR A 581 4.25 33.88 18.88
C THR A 581 2.87 33.22 18.88
N ILE A 582 2.81 31.88 18.87
CA ILE A 582 1.64 31.14 19.39
C ILE A 582 2.10 30.33 20.60
N GLY A 583 2.08 30.95 21.77
CA GLY A 583 2.60 30.41 23.03
C GLY A 583 4.05 30.83 23.29
N GLN A 584 4.42 31.00 24.57
CA GLN A 584 5.82 31.25 24.90
C GLN A 584 6.67 30.09 24.36
N PRO A 585 7.75 30.35 23.58
CA PRO A 585 8.65 29.30 23.16
C PRO A 585 9.19 28.63 24.42
N GLN A 586 8.78 27.39 24.66
CA GLN A 586 9.42 26.58 25.68
C GLN A 586 10.88 26.39 25.27
N VAL A 587 11.79 26.43 26.24
CA VAL A 587 13.21 26.13 26.04
C VAL A 587 13.33 24.85 25.20
N GLY A 588 13.79 24.98 23.94
CA GLY A 588 13.92 23.86 23.00
C GLY A 588 13.18 23.99 21.65
N THR A 589 12.39 25.04 21.40
CA THR A 589 11.74 25.20 20.07
C THR A 589 12.75 25.65 19.01
N MET A 590 13.05 24.79 18.03
CA MET A 590 13.81 25.17 16.84
C MET A 590 13.04 26.25 16.07
N GLN A 591 13.66 27.40 15.80
CA GLN A 591 13.04 28.43 14.99
C GLN A 591 13.02 27.98 13.53
N GLY A 592 11.83 27.86 12.97
CA GLY A 592 11.66 27.63 11.54
C GLY A 592 12.24 28.80 10.74
N LEU A 593 13.04 28.46 9.75
CA LEU A 593 13.62 29.35 8.76
C LEU A 593 12.81 29.20 7.47
N TYR A 594 12.25 30.32 7.00
CA TYR A 594 11.59 30.42 5.72
C TYR A 594 12.42 31.34 4.84
N ALA A 595 12.87 30.85 3.69
CA ALA A 595 13.70 31.60 2.77
C ALA A 595 13.12 31.52 1.36
N THR A 596 12.96 32.66 0.70
CA THR A 596 12.50 32.73 -0.69
C THR A 596 13.59 33.33 -1.57
N GLY A 597 14.06 32.56 -2.55
CA GLY A 597 15.00 32.99 -3.58
C GLY A 597 14.29 33.26 -4.92
N GLU A 598 15.08 33.43 -5.98
CA GLU A 598 14.54 33.71 -7.33
C GLU A 598 13.77 32.52 -7.92
N ARG A 599 14.22 31.28 -7.65
CA ARG A 599 13.67 30.05 -8.25
C ARG A 599 13.10 29.06 -7.25
N TRP A 600 13.39 29.26 -5.96
CA TRP A 600 13.08 28.28 -4.92
C TRP A 600 12.57 28.98 -3.67
N ASN A 601 11.55 28.37 -3.08
CA ASN A 601 11.16 28.55 -1.71
C ASN A 601 11.84 27.47 -0.89
N TRP A 602 12.27 27.80 0.31
CA TRP A 602 12.90 26.87 1.23
C TRP A 602 12.31 27.07 2.62
N LEU A 603 11.88 25.96 3.22
CA LEU A 603 11.35 25.89 4.57
C LEU A 603 12.12 24.82 5.32
N GLY A 604 12.73 25.17 6.43
CA GLY A 604 13.45 24.22 7.29
C GLY A 604 13.83 24.89 8.59
N TYR A 605 14.85 24.38 9.29
CA TYR A 605 15.32 24.98 10.55
C TYR A 605 16.84 25.03 10.68
N SER A 606 17.59 24.40 9.77
CA SER A 606 19.05 24.45 9.75
C SER A 606 19.56 25.55 8.83
N LYS A 607 20.22 26.55 9.41
CA LYS A 607 20.91 27.60 8.64
C LYS A 607 21.99 27.02 7.74
N GLY A 608 22.75 26.04 8.23
CA GLY A 608 23.80 25.37 7.45
C GLY A 608 23.24 24.62 6.24
N GLN A 609 22.10 23.94 6.39
CA GLN A 609 21.38 23.29 5.29
C GLN A 609 20.93 24.30 4.24
N TRP A 610 20.29 25.39 4.67
CA TRP A 610 19.85 26.44 3.76
C TRP A 610 21.03 27.09 3.02
N GLU A 611 22.13 27.42 3.70
CA GLU A 611 23.31 28.01 3.05
C GLU A 611 23.95 27.04 2.04
N ALA A 612 23.99 25.74 2.36
CA ALA A 612 24.46 24.72 1.42
C ALA A 612 23.56 24.63 0.19
N PHE A 613 22.24 24.63 0.39
CA PHE A 613 21.25 24.63 -0.69
C PHE A 613 21.36 25.89 -1.55
N ALA A 614 21.46 27.08 -0.94
CA ALA A 614 21.58 28.36 -1.64
C ALA A 614 22.89 28.48 -2.43
N ARG A 615 23.99 27.89 -1.94
CA ARG A 615 25.24 27.77 -2.70
C ARG A 615 25.08 26.83 -3.90
N ALA A 616 24.46 25.68 -3.69
CA ALA A 616 24.22 24.70 -4.76
C ALA A 616 23.23 25.21 -5.82
N ASP A 617 22.30 26.09 -5.45
CA ASP A 617 21.42 26.75 -6.41
C ASP A 617 22.20 27.64 -7.40
N LYS A 618 23.27 28.31 -6.93
CA LYS A 618 24.16 29.12 -7.78
C LYS A 618 25.16 28.28 -8.58
N SER A 619 25.45 27.06 -8.14
CA SER A 619 26.41 26.16 -8.78
C SER A 619 25.96 24.71 -8.58
N PRO A 620 25.04 24.21 -9.44
CA PRO A 620 24.49 22.86 -9.33
C PRO A 620 25.58 21.78 -9.38
N ARG A 621 25.38 20.71 -8.62
CA ARG A 621 26.32 19.58 -8.52
C ARG A 621 25.72 18.32 -9.13
N ILE A 622 26.59 17.43 -9.61
CA ILE A 622 26.17 16.13 -10.18
C ILE A 622 26.07 15.06 -9.07
N ASP A 623 26.61 15.35 -7.87
CA ASP A 623 26.68 14.41 -6.74
C ASP A 623 25.33 13.75 -6.44
N GLY A 624 24.24 14.53 -6.39
CA GLY A 624 22.90 14.00 -6.12
C GLY A 624 22.37 13.03 -7.19
N GLU A 625 22.71 13.23 -8.46
CA GLU A 625 22.34 12.30 -9.53
C GLU A 625 23.15 10.99 -9.43
N ALA A 626 24.43 11.10 -9.07
CA ALA A 626 25.30 9.95 -8.85
C ALA A 626 24.82 9.10 -7.66
N LEU A 627 24.28 9.74 -6.61
CA LEU A 627 23.72 9.05 -5.44
C LEU A 627 22.51 8.16 -5.79
N LEU A 628 21.75 8.47 -6.83
CA LEU A 628 20.62 7.62 -7.25
C LEU A 628 21.09 6.29 -7.85
N GLY A 629 22.31 6.24 -8.41
CA GLY A 629 22.91 5.00 -8.93
C GLY A 629 22.35 4.49 -10.26
N PHE A 630 21.47 5.23 -10.92
CA PHE A 630 20.88 4.87 -12.21
C PHE A 630 21.46 5.70 -13.34
N ARG A 631 21.69 5.12 -14.53
CA ARG A 631 22.08 5.91 -15.71
C ARG A 631 20.88 6.71 -16.25
N GLU A 632 19.69 6.14 -16.08
CA GLU A 632 18.42 6.66 -16.50
C GLU A 632 17.98 7.89 -15.69
N SER A 633 18.64 8.18 -14.56
CA SER A 633 18.38 9.39 -13.77
C SER A 633 18.72 10.69 -14.51
N GLN A 634 19.50 10.60 -15.59
CA GLN A 634 19.81 11.71 -16.49
C GLN A 634 18.66 12.07 -17.45
N ASN A 635 17.60 11.27 -17.50
CA ASN A 635 16.42 11.59 -18.28
C ASN A 635 15.45 12.47 -17.48
N PRO A 636 14.44 13.07 -18.12
CA PRO A 636 13.32 13.66 -17.41
C PRO A 636 12.68 12.65 -16.44
N LEU A 637 12.52 13.05 -15.18
CA LEU A 637 11.97 12.21 -14.11
C LEU A 637 10.75 12.91 -13.49
N ALA A 638 9.76 12.11 -13.11
CA ALA A 638 8.63 12.58 -12.31
C ALA A 638 9.00 12.58 -10.82
N THR A 639 9.73 11.55 -10.38
CA THR A 639 10.22 11.44 -9.00
C THR A 639 11.62 10.85 -8.93
N ALA A 640 12.34 11.21 -7.89
CA ALA A 640 13.59 10.61 -7.46
C ALA A 640 13.61 10.56 -5.92
N ALA A 641 13.91 9.40 -5.35
CA ALA A 641 13.99 9.22 -3.92
C ALA A 641 15.25 8.45 -3.50
N LEU A 642 15.75 8.77 -2.31
CA LEU A 642 16.87 8.12 -1.66
C LEU A 642 16.62 8.04 -0.16
N ILE A 643 16.95 6.89 0.43
CA ILE A 643 16.98 6.69 1.88
C ILE A 643 18.31 6.02 2.24
N ASP A 644 19.13 6.67 3.07
CA ASP A 644 20.36 6.11 3.64
C ASP A 644 20.04 5.56 5.04
N ALA A 645 19.71 4.26 5.09
CA ALA A 645 19.30 3.61 6.33
C ALA A 645 20.45 3.54 7.36
N GLY A 646 21.68 3.31 6.90
CA GLY A 646 22.88 3.33 7.76
C GLY A 646 23.17 4.73 8.31
N GLY A 647 22.96 5.78 7.50
CA GLY A 647 23.05 7.17 7.95
C GLY A 647 22.01 7.53 9.01
N LEU A 648 20.77 7.09 8.82
CA LEU A 648 19.71 7.24 9.82
C LEU A 648 20.05 6.51 11.12
N ALA A 649 20.58 5.28 11.02
CA ALA A 649 21.05 4.52 12.17
C ALA A 649 22.19 5.26 12.91
N ARG A 650 23.18 5.81 12.20
CA ARG A 650 24.26 6.63 12.82
C ARG A 650 23.71 7.81 13.61
N LEU A 651 22.76 8.54 13.02
CA LEU A 651 22.10 9.67 13.69
C LEU A 651 21.38 9.22 14.96
N GLN A 652 20.60 8.14 14.88
CA GLN A 652 19.84 7.62 16.01
C GLN A 652 20.74 7.05 17.10
N ASN A 653 21.80 6.32 16.72
CA ASN A 653 22.74 5.67 17.63
C ASN A 653 23.48 6.68 18.51
N ALA A 654 23.79 7.88 18.00
CA ALA A 654 24.39 8.94 18.81
C ALA A 654 23.50 9.33 20.00
N TRP A 655 22.19 9.45 19.78
CA TRP A 655 21.23 9.73 20.86
C TRP A 655 20.98 8.53 21.75
N LEU A 656 20.88 7.33 21.18
CA LEU A 656 20.73 6.10 21.97
C LEU A 656 21.91 5.87 22.90
N GLY A 657 23.15 6.13 22.45
CA GLY A 657 24.34 6.04 23.29
C GLY A 657 24.25 6.95 24.52
N PHE A 658 23.87 8.20 24.32
CA PHE A 658 23.62 9.14 25.42
C PHE A 658 22.52 8.67 26.38
N LEU A 659 21.41 8.11 25.88
CA LEU A 659 20.36 7.58 26.73
C LEU A 659 20.83 6.36 27.52
N LEU A 660 21.68 5.53 26.93
CA LEU A 660 22.25 4.37 27.60
C LEU A 660 23.27 4.77 28.68
N GLU A 661 24.01 5.87 28.51
CA GLU A 661 24.87 6.44 29.57
C GLU A 661 24.06 6.88 30.80
N LYS A 662 22.80 7.29 30.61
CA LYS A 662 21.88 7.72 31.67
C LYS A 662 21.00 6.60 32.22
N SER A 663 21.07 5.42 31.64
CA SER A 663 20.21 4.31 32.03
C SER A 663 20.50 3.83 33.45
N ASP A 664 19.46 3.39 34.16
CA ASP A 664 19.61 2.81 35.49
C ASP A 664 20.37 1.47 35.39
N LEU A 665 21.58 1.47 35.96
CA LEU A 665 22.40 0.27 36.06
C LEU A 665 22.20 -0.41 37.42
N ASP A 666 22.42 -1.72 37.46
CA ASP A 666 22.60 -2.44 38.71
C ASP A 666 24.03 -2.22 39.27
N ASN A 667 24.30 -2.81 40.45
CA ASN A 667 25.59 -2.66 41.12
C ASN A 667 26.76 -3.29 40.35
N GLU A 668 26.48 -4.14 39.35
CA GLU A 668 27.47 -4.81 38.50
C GLU A 668 27.65 -4.10 37.14
N GLY A 669 26.94 -2.99 36.93
CA GLY A 669 27.01 -2.17 35.72
C GLY A 669 26.17 -2.71 34.55
N TYR A 670 25.21 -3.60 34.80
CA TYR A 670 24.27 -4.07 33.77
C TYR A 670 23.00 -3.22 33.75
N LEU A 671 22.38 -3.14 32.57
CA LEU A 671 21.05 -2.56 32.38
C LEU A 671 20.04 -3.31 33.25
N ARG A 672 19.18 -2.58 33.97
CA ARG A 672 18.08 -3.17 34.75
C ARG A 672 16.95 -3.67 33.85
N VAL A 673 17.16 -4.85 33.25
CA VAL A 673 16.12 -5.57 32.49
C VAL A 673 15.27 -6.39 33.47
N PRO A 674 13.93 -6.31 33.41
CA PRO A 674 13.07 -7.17 34.21
C PRO A 674 13.41 -8.66 34.01
N PRO A 675 13.37 -9.47 35.07
CA PRO A 675 13.58 -10.91 34.93
C PRO A 675 12.49 -11.53 34.04
N THR A 676 12.82 -12.64 33.39
CA THR A 676 11.83 -13.50 32.71
C THR A 676 10.85 -14.09 33.73
N ALA A 677 9.74 -14.68 33.26
CA ALA A 677 8.78 -15.38 34.13
C ALA A 677 9.43 -16.49 34.98
N THR A 678 10.56 -17.05 34.54
CA THR A 678 11.32 -18.07 35.28
C THR A 678 12.37 -17.49 36.24
N GLY A 679 12.45 -16.15 36.33
CA GLY A 679 13.37 -15.43 37.20
C GLY A 679 14.77 -15.18 36.61
N ARG A 680 15.05 -15.63 35.37
CA ARG A 680 16.33 -15.39 34.71
C ARG A 680 16.46 -13.93 34.30
N ARG A 681 17.67 -13.38 34.37
CA ARG A 681 17.96 -12.00 34.00
C ARG A 681 18.89 -11.95 32.80
N LEU A 682 18.70 -10.93 31.97
CA LEU A 682 19.56 -10.63 30.84
C LEU A 682 20.62 -9.61 31.28
N ALA A 683 21.85 -10.07 31.47
CA ALA A 683 22.96 -9.22 31.93
C ALA A 683 23.66 -8.53 30.74
N ILE A 684 23.16 -7.36 30.35
CA ILE A 684 23.70 -6.57 29.22
C ILE A 684 24.31 -5.27 29.74
N ARG A 685 25.51 -4.95 29.27
CA ARG A 685 26.12 -3.64 29.49
C ARG A 685 25.71 -2.65 28.38
N PRO A 686 25.59 -1.35 28.68
CA PRO A 686 25.37 -0.31 27.67
C PRO A 686 26.26 -0.43 26.42
N THR A 687 27.55 -0.72 26.60
CA THR A 687 28.52 -0.86 25.51
C THR A 687 28.23 -2.04 24.58
N GLU A 688 27.70 -3.15 25.10
CA GLU A 688 27.36 -4.33 24.29
C GLU A 688 26.11 -4.06 23.43
N LEU A 689 25.18 -3.27 23.95
CA LEU A 689 24.02 -2.82 23.18
C LEU A 689 24.44 -1.80 22.10
N MET A 690 25.37 -0.89 22.41
CA MET A 690 25.91 0.04 21.42
C MET A 690 26.68 -0.67 20.30
N GLU A 691 27.46 -1.71 20.61
CA GLU A 691 28.12 -2.55 19.60
C GLU A 691 27.10 -3.19 18.64
N PHE A 692 25.99 -3.71 19.18
CA PHE A 692 24.90 -4.25 18.37
C PHE A 692 24.22 -3.18 17.52
N LEU A 693 23.92 -2.01 18.09
CA LEU A 693 23.31 -0.89 17.36
C LEU A 693 24.21 -0.37 16.23
N ALA A 694 25.53 -0.35 16.45
CA ALA A 694 26.51 0.07 15.45
C ALA A 694 26.56 -0.86 14.22
N CYS A 695 26.05 -2.09 14.32
CA CYS A 695 25.91 -2.96 13.15
C CYS A 695 24.94 -2.36 12.12
N PHE A 696 23.85 -1.72 12.56
CA PHE A 696 22.85 -1.13 11.66
C PHE A 696 23.37 0.09 10.87
N GLU A 697 24.54 0.62 11.24
CA GLU A 697 25.18 1.73 10.51
C GLU A 697 25.72 1.30 9.14
N THR A 698 25.84 -0.01 8.90
CA THR A 698 26.16 -0.58 7.57
C THR A 698 24.93 -0.98 6.77
N LEU A 699 23.73 -0.62 7.21
CA LEU A 699 22.57 -0.72 6.33
C LEU A 699 22.80 0.16 5.10
N GLY A 700 22.55 -0.40 3.93
CA GLY A 700 22.76 0.30 2.69
C GLY A 700 21.67 1.32 2.34
N ARG A 701 21.59 1.64 1.05
CA ARG A 701 20.77 2.74 0.50
C ARG A 701 19.64 2.22 -0.36
N LEU A 702 18.43 2.73 -0.15
CA LEU A 702 17.31 2.52 -1.05
C LEU A 702 17.17 3.72 -1.97
N THR A 703 17.32 3.53 -3.27
CA THR A 703 17.09 4.56 -4.29
C THR A 703 15.94 4.16 -5.21
N SER A 704 15.20 5.15 -5.70
CA SER A 704 14.16 4.91 -6.70
C SER A 704 13.91 6.14 -7.57
N PHE A 705 13.36 5.91 -8.76
CA PHE A 705 12.84 6.98 -9.60
C PHE A 705 11.57 6.54 -10.33
N SER A 706 10.83 7.52 -10.84
CA SER A 706 9.77 7.28 -11.82
C SER A 706 9.85 8.27 -12.99
N ARG A 707 9.38 7.85 -14.17
CA ARG A 707 9.22 8.69 -15.36
C ARG A 707 8.07 8.20 -16.24
N THR A 708 7.54 9.07 -17.07
CA THR A 708 6.63 8.71 -18.16
C THR A 708 7.44 8.21 -19.36
N THR A 709 7.04 7.08 -19.93
CA THR A 709 7.60 6.51 -21.17
C THR A 709 7.04 7.22 -22.40
N ASP A 710 7.61 6.93 -23.58
CA ASP A 710 7.11 7.49 -24.85
C ASP A 710 5.68 7.01 -25.19
N THR A 711 5.24 5.90 -24.60
CA THR A 711 3.89 5.34 -24.70
C THR A 711 2.90 5.94 -23.69
N GLY A 712 3.35 6.86 -22.82
CA GLY A 712 2.53 7.49 -21.78
C GLY A 712 2.37 6.66 -20.50
N GLU A 713 3.09 5.54 -20.39
CA GLU A 713 3.08 4.65 -19.22
C GLU A 713 4.07 5.16 -18.16
N THR A 714 3.89 4.76 -16.91
CA THR A 714 4.79 5.14 -15.82
C THR A 714 5.82 4.03 -15.59
N LEU A 715 7.09 4.32 -15.88
CA LEU A 715 8.21 3.46 -15.53
C LEU A 715 8.74 3.84 -14.16
N SER A 716 8.76 2.88 -13.24
CA SER A 716 9.40 3.01 -11.92
C SER A 716 10.54 2.01 -11.79
N LYS A 717 11.66 2.45 -11.22
CA LYS A 717 12.80 1.57 -10.90
C LYS A 717 13.25 1.85 -9.47
N ALA A 718 13.58 0.79 -8.74
CA ALA A 718 14.09 0.88 -7.38
C ALA A 718 15.29 -0.06 -7.19
N ARG A 719 16.22 0.34 -6.32
CA ARG A 719 17.40 -0.43 -5.95
C ARG A 719 17.65 -0.29 -4.46
N TYR A 720 17.78 -1.41 -3.77
CA TYR A 720 18.42 -1.47 -2.47
C TYR A 720 19.87 -1.91 -2.67
N GLN A 721 20.80 -1.00 -2.45
CA GLN A 721 22.24 -1.26 -2.50
C GLN A 721 22.72 -1.58 -1.09
N TYR A 722 23.39 -2.72 -0.90
CA TYR A 722 23.89 -3.18 0.40
C TYR A 722 24.96 -2.27 1.00
#